data_AF-A0A9Q5FRI0-F1
#
_entry.id   AF-A0A9Q5FRI0-F1
#
_cell.length_a   1.000
_cell.length_b   1.000
_cell.length_c   1.000
_cell.angle_alpha   90.00
_cell.angle_beta   90.00
_cell.angle_gamma   90.00
#
_symmetry.space_group_name_H-M   'P 1'
#
loop_
_entity.id
_entity.type
_entity.pdbx_description
1 polymer ?
#
loop_
_entity_poly.entity_id
_entity_poly.type
_entity_poly.pdbx_seq_one_letter_code
_entity_poly.pdbx_strand_id
1 'polypeptide(L)'
;MKDQRLLASAALFRQLHDNKKDVYDVLGQFIKSSINISSLWSFNVTQCAISLEKDFGFKVPEAVVKTCLRNRLKRAGDLSLLAGTYSVTQQFERSDTLGVAYREIKDEQDFIRLKLIDHVEVCAGEKLTSQKRDTLASDFYAYFTGGLKGCDNSVYISQFIVKNSNDHEFTRKLNSVEEGLIIYSGICHSSDLANHDPWRNNFTIFLDTEVLFGAVGLNGDLHQNMFREFKGLVKEVNERTLNGAKVELKFFDEAKREIEDFFYAAEMMVQDRRLPDPSKQAMIAIINGCNSAADVLMKKAAFFDALRNLKVNREVECDYYTDPSYNVESLHAIQSVKNENPEFDEDKVASALRLFTKINYLRNGVSDRGLEQSGAILLTGKNITKTVAFNLAANSKLKQTPFASDIDYMTERLWFKLNKGFGGDSKLPTSFDVVARAQVILSTQAGNKVSEEYKLLRSEVDAGRMSMESAGYLVSELRSRIVKPEDFIPESVDETVSFMHTDFIEDSLRNKALLERKVQEGEGREAEILILSGLLAKEEAEKKALSDSFAAQQKFSENSRREDIRKQELRFRRLSYVDARKQSESEYRNFLLVIYLVAVGLAALLIFIGITPSDTLLGVSSLIAGVLSLAIPVFSSKKLCSLISRRVRRNYRSRISEKNRYLPLTFRTVELSS
;
A
#
# COMPACT_ATOMS: atom_id res chain seq x y z
N MET A 1 -26.21 4.16 -36.67
CA MET A 1 -25.62 2.86 -36.30
C MET A 1 -24.85 2.99 -34.97
N LYS A 2 -25.52 3.45 -33.91
CA LYS A 2 -24.90 3.76 -32.61
C LYS A 2 -25.26 2.67 -31.58
N ASP A 3 -24.21 2.13 -30.95
CA ASP A 3 -24.18 1.66 -29.56
C ASP A 3 -25.01 0.43 -29.12
N GLN A 4 -25.11 -0.63 -29.94
CA GLN A 4 -25.52 -1.95 -29.41
C GLN A 4 -24.67 -2.41 -28.21
N ARG A 5 -23.40 -2.00 -28.15
CA ARG A 5 -22.52 -2.26 -27.01
C ARG A 5 -22.92 -1.50 -25.75
N LEU A 6 -23.57 -0.34 -25.89
CA LEU A 6 -24.15 0.38 -24.75
C LEU A 6 -25.30 -0.40 -24.16
N LEU A 7 -26.15 -0.99 -25.01
CA LEU A 7 -27.23 -1.86 -24.56
C LEU A 7 -26.69 -3.13 -23.92
N ALA A 8 -25.60 -3.71 -24.45
CA ALA A 8 -24.92 -4.84 -23.82
C ALA A 8 -24.35 -4.46 -22.44
N SER A 9 -23.76 -3.27 -22.31
CA SER A 9 -23.27 -2.73 -21.05
C SER A 9 -24.42 -2.48 -20.06
N ALA A 10 -25.52 -1.88 -20.51
CA ALA A 10 -26.73 -1.65 -19.71
C ALA A 10 -27.32 -2.96 -19.18
N ALA A 11 -27.47 -3.96 -20.05
CA ALA A 11 -27.95 -5.29 -19.66
C ALA A 11 -27.04 -5.93 -18.61
N LEU A 12 -25.72 -5.90 -18.83
CA LEU A 12 -24.75 -6.47 -17.89
C LEU A 12 -24.78 -5.76 -16.53
N PHE A 13 -24.66 -4.43 -16.51
CA PHE A 13 -24.61 -3.68 -15.26
C PHE A 13 -25.94 -3.71 -14.50
N ARG A 14 -27.07 -3.87 -15.20
CA ARG A 14 -28.37 -4.07 -14.55
C ARG A 14 -28.38 -5.40 -13.78
N GLN A 15 -27.93 -6.49 -14.42
CA GLN A 15 -27.84 -7.79 -13.76
C GLN A 15 -26.82 -7.81 -12.61
N LEU A 16 -25.65 -7.15 -12.79
CA LEU A 16 -24.66 -7.01 -11.73
C LEU A 16 -25.23 -6.24 -10.53
N HIS A 17 -25.94 -5.13 -10.78
CA HIS A 17 -26.59 -4.35 -9.75
C HIS A 17 -27.64 -5.17 -8.98
N ASP A 18 -28.48 -5.93 -9.69
CA ASP A 18 -29.49 -6.80 -9.07
C ASP A 18 -28.83 -7.89 -8.19
N ASN A 19 -27.65 -8.37 -8.59
CA ASN A 19 -26.84 -9.31 -7.81
C ASN A 19 -25.94 -8.63 -6.76
N LYS A 20 -26.06 -7.31 -6.57
CA LYS A 20 -25.25 -6.49 -5.64
C LYS A 20 -23.75 -6.63 -5.86
N LYS A 21 -23.33 -6.70 -7.12
CA LYS A 21 -21.93 -6.80 -7.54
C LYS A 21 -21.44 -5.48 -8.10
N ASP A 22 -20.26 -5.08 -7.65
CA ASP A 22 -19.60 -3.88 -8.13
C ASP A 22 -18.48 -4.14 -9.15
N VAL A 23 -18.00 -3.05 -9.79
CA VAL A 23 -16.91 -3.13 -10.77
C VAL A 23 -15.65 -3.75 -10.15
N TYR A 24 -15.41 -3.48 -8.85
CA TYR A 24 -14.28 -4.03 -8.12
C TYR A 24 -14.46 -5.50 -7.75
N ASP A 25 -15.68 -5.97 -7.49
CA ASP A 25 -16.00 -7.38 -7.29
C ASP A 25 -15.76 -8.16 -8.58
N VAL A 26 -16.24 -7.62 -9.70
CA VAL A 26 -16.04 -8.22 -11.02
C VAL A 26 -14.54 -8.26 -11.35
N LEU A 27 -13.82 -7.14 -11.21
CA LEU A 27 -12.37 -7.08 -11.43
C LEU A 27 -11.61 -8.04 -10.48
N GLY A 28 -12.03 -8.13 -9.21
CA GLY A 28 -11.45 -9.03 -8.23
C GLY A 28 -11.57 -10.49 -8.63
N GLN A 29 -12.69 -10.91 -9.20
CA GLN A 29 -12.88 -12.26 -9.72
C GLN A 29 -11.99 -12.54 -10.94
N PHE A 30 -11.85 -11.57 -11.85
CA PHE A 30 -10.91 -11.68 -12.97
C PHE A 30 -9.46 -11.80 -12.50
N ILE A 31 -9.06 -11.01 -11.50
CA ILE A 31 -7.73 -11.11 -10.88
C ILE A 31 -7.52 -12.49 -10.25
N LYS A 32 -8.47 -12.99 -9.45
CA LYS A 32 -8.40 -14.34 -8.85
C LYS A 32 -8.25 -15.42 -9.92
N SER A 33 -9.03 -15.33 -10.99
CA SER A 33 -8.94 -16.28 -12.11
C SER A 33 -7.60 -16.19 -12.83
N SER A 34 -7.09 -14.99 -13.12
CA SER A 34 -5.78 -14.80 -13.75
C SER A 34 -4.63 -15.34 -12.88
N ILE A 35 -4.71 -15.15 -11.55
CA ILE A 35 -3.77 -15.74 -10.59
C ILE A 35 -3.76 -17.27 -10.71
N ASN A 36 -4.92 -17.91 -10.80
CA ASN A 36 -5.02 -19.36 -10.94
C ASN A 36 -4.54 -19.85 -12.32
N ILE A 37 -4.98 -19.21 -13.42
CA ILE A 37 -4.60 -19.56 -14.80
C ILE A 37 -3.08 -19.48 -14.99
N SER A 38 -2.49 -18.37 -14.55
CA SER A 38 -1.05 -18.12 -14.70
C SER A 38 -0.22 -18.68 -13.53
N SER A 39 -0.84 -19.31 -12.53
CA SER A 39 -0.18 -19.79 -11.30
C SER A 39 0.69 -18.72 -10.62
N LEU A 40 0.19 -17.48 -10.57
CA LEU A 40 0.89 -16.34 -9.98
C LEU A 40 0.79 -16.35 -8.45
N TRP A 41 1.60 -17.18 -7.80
CA TRP A 41 1.58 -17.27 -6.33
C TRP A 41 2.30 -16.11 -5.64
N SER A 42 3.21 -15.45 -6.35
CA SER A 42 3.97 -14.27 -5.93
C SER A 42 4.18 -13.34 -7.12
N PHE A 43 3.75 -12.09 -7.02
CA PHE A 43 3.74 -11.15 -8.16
C PHE A 43 3.66 -9.68 -7.72
N ASN A 44 4.04 -8.77 -8.61
CA ASN A 44 3.80 -7.33 -8.46
C ASN A 44 2.60 -6.84 -9.31
N VAL A 45 2.20 -5.58 -9.12
CA VAL A 45 1.04 -5.00 -9.81
C VAL A 45 1.17 -5.07 -11.34
N THR A 46 2.35 -4.74 -11.87
CA THR A 46 2.64 -4.78 -13.32
C THR A 46 2.49 -6.18 -13.88
N GLN A 47 3.00 -7.21 -13.19
CA GLN A 47 2.83 -8.61 -13.60
C GLN A 47 1.35 -9.03 -13.61
N CYS A 48 0.58 -8.60 -12.60
CA CYS A 48 -0.86 -8.86 -12.56
C CYS A 48 -1.60 -8.21 -13.74
N ALA A 49 -1.29 -6.95 -14.05
CA ALA A 49 -1.88 -6.24 -15.18
C ALA A 49 -1.53 -6.91 -16.52
N ILE A 50 -0.28 -7.36 -16.69
CA ILE A 50 0.17 -8.12 -17.87
C ILE A 50 -0.62 -9.43 -18.02
N SER A 51 -0.81 -10.16 -16.92
CA SER A 51 -1.58 -11.42 -16.96
C SER A 51 -3.06 -11.19 -17.24
N LEU A 52 -3.67 -10.11 -16.71
CA LEU A 52 -5.05 -9.73 -17.07
C LEU A 52 -5.19 -9.41 -18.57
N GLU A 53 -4.21 -8.70 -19.14
CA GLU A 53 -4.20 -8.41 -20.58
C GLU A 53 -4.04 -9.69 -21.41
N LYS A 54 -3.15 -10.59 -21.00
CA LYS A 54 -2.92 -11.87 -21.68
C LYS A 54 -4.13 -12.80 -21.61
N ASP A 55 -4.72 -12.94 -20.42
CA ASP A 55 -5.78 -13.91 -20.17
C ASP A 55 -7.14 -13.41 -20.69
N PHE A 56 -7.42 -12.11 -20.58
CA PHE A 56 -8.75 -11.53 -20.87
C PHE A 56 -8.75 -10.38 -21.88
N GLY A 57 -7.58 -9.96 -22.39
CA GLY A 57 -7.49 -8.79 -23.28
C GLY A 57 -7.79 -7.46 -22.57
N PHE A 58 -7.79 -7.44 -21.24
CA PHE A 58 -8.15 -6.25 -20.47
C PHE A 58 -6.99 -5.29 -20.32
N LYS A 59 -7.25 -4.01 -20.62
CA LYS A 59 -6.31 -2.89 -20.52
C LYS A 59 -6.78 -1.92 -19.45
N VAL A 60 -6.75 -2.41 -18.21
CA VAL A 60 -7.14 -1.64 -17.03
C VAL A 60 -5.88 -0.96 -16.46
N PRO A 61 -5.93 0.34 -16.10
CA PRO A 61 -4.82 1.04 -15.47
C PRO A 61 -4.24 0.30 -14.27
N GLU A 62 -2.90 0.29 -14.15
CA GLU A 62 -2.23 -0.33 -13.00
C GLU A 62 -2.72 0.25 -11.67
N ALA A 63 -3.07 1.55 -11.65
CA ALA A 63 -3.66 2.21 -10.49
C ALA A 63 -4.97 1.54 -10.02
N VAL A 64 -5.86 1.18 -10.96
CA VAL A 64 -7.14 0.53 -10.67
C VAL A 64 -6.92 -0.91 -10.21
N VAL A 65 -5.98 -1.63 -10.84
CA VAL A 65 -5.58 -2.99 -10.43
C VAL A 65 -4.98 -2.97 -9.01
N LYS A 66 -4.09 -2.03 -8.73
CA LYS A 66 -3.46 -1.84 -7.40
C LYS A 66 -4.51 -1.59 -6.32
N THR A 67 -5.48 -0.72 -6.58
CA THR A 67 -6.59 -0.47 -5.66
C THR A 67 -7.42 -1.73 -5.43
N CYS A 68 -7.74 -2.51 -6.47
CA CYS A 68 -8.50 -3.76 -6.33
C CYS A 68 -7.74 -4.83 -5.51
N LEU A 69 -6.46 -5.07 -5.83
CA LEU A 69 -5.60 -6.02 -5.12
C LEU A 69 -5.56 -5.72 -3.63
N ARG A 70 -5.44 -4.44 -3.26
CA ARG A 70 -5.32 -4.00 -1.88
C ARG A 70 -6.65 -3.98 -1.15
N ASN A 71 -7.65 -3.30 -1.71
CA ASN A 71 -8.88 -2.98 -0.99
C ASN A 71 -9.91 -4.09 -1.04
N ARG A 72 -9.82 -5.02 -2.00
CA ARG A 72 -10.70 -6.19 -2.08
C ARG A 72 -9.98 -7.45 -1.63
N LEU A 73 -8.88 -7.80 -2.30
CA LEU A 73 -8.27 -9.11 -2.11
C LEU A 73 -7.41 -9.19 -0.83
N LYS A 74 -6.52 -8.22 -0.59
CA LYS A 74 -5.73 -8.20 0.64
C LYS A 74 -6.62 -8.02 1.87
N ARG A 75 -7.62 -7.13 1.83
CA ARG A 75 -8.58 -6.95 2.94
C ARG A 75 -9.44 -8.20 3.21
N ALA A 76 -9.84 -8.93 2.17
CA ALA A 76 -10.52 -10.21 2.33
C ALA A 76 -9.61 -11.33 2.88
N GLY A 77 -8.30 -11.07 3.03
CA GLY A 77 -7.32 -12.04 3.52
C GLY A 77 -6.81 -13.00 2.43
N ASP A 78 -7.25 -12.86 1.19
CA ASP A 78 -6.83 -13.67 0.04
C ASP A 78 -5.34 -13.47 -0.31
N LEU A 79 -4.84 -12.24 -0.13
CA LEU A 79 -3.47 -11.85 -0.47
C LEU A 79 -2.76 -11.21 0.73
N SER A 80 -1.44 -11.37 0.79
CA SER A 80 -0.54 -10.58 1.63
C SER A 80 0.35 -9.70 0.76
N LEU A 81 0.85 -8.59 1.30
CA LEU A 81 1.77 -7.67 0.61
C LEU A 81 3.01 -7.47 1.46
N LEU A 82 4.19 -7.77 0.91
CA LEU A 82 5.48 -7.56 1.54
C LEU A 82 6.45 -6.96 0.52
N ALA A 83 7.05 -5.81 0.83
CA ALA A 83 8.07 -5.16 -0.01
C ALA A 83 7.69 -5.04 -1.51
N GLY A 84 6.48 -4.55 -1.80
CA GLY A 84 5.99 -4.39 -3.18
C GLY A 84 5.55 -5.68 -3.89
N THR A 85 5.62 -6.83 -3.22
CA THR A 85 5.23 -8.13 -3.78
C THR A 85 3.98 -8.67 -3.09
N TYR A 86 2.95 -8.98 -3.88
CA TYR A 86 1.75 -9.68 -3.43
C TYR A 86 2.01 -11.19 -3.40
N SER A 87 1.53 -11.86 -2.36
CA SER A 87 1.60 -13.31 -2.22
C SER A 87 0.26 -13.89 -1.84
N VAL A 88 -0.04 -15.07 -2.40
CA VAL A 88 -1.30 -15.79 -2.16
C VAL A 88 -1.30 -16.43 -0.77
N THR A 89 -2.31 -16.16 0.06
CA THR A 89 -2.42 -16.73 1.41
C THR A 89 -3.01 -18.13 1.40
N GLN A 90 -3.14 -18.74 2.58
CA GLN A 90 -3.84 -20.03 2.74
C GLN A 90 -5.36 -19.93 2.54
N GLN A 91 -5.94 -18.73 2.68
CA GLN A 91 -7.38 -18.51 2.50
C GLN A 91 -7.79 -18.49 1.02
N PHE A 92 -6.84 -18.17 0.14
CA PHE A 92 -7.09 -18.12 -1.28
C PHE A 92 -7.38 -19.50 -1.85
N GLU A 93 -8.46 -19.59 -2.63
CA GLU A 93 -8.85 -20.82 -3.28
C GLU A 93 -7.98 -21.12 -4.52
N ARG A 94 -7.05 -22.06 -4.39
CA ARG A 94 -6.16 -22.53 -5.46
C ARG A 94 -6.79 -23.65 -6.29
N SER A 95 -8.05 -23.48 -6.69
CA SER A 95 -8.78 -24.45 -7.50
C SER A 95 -9.16 -23.84 -8.85
N ASP A 96 -9.05 -24.63 -9.91
CA ASP A 96 -9.60 -24.29 -11.22
C ASP A 96 -11.05 -24.81 -11.31
N THR A 97 -11.91 -24.35 -10.41
CA THR A 97 -13.34 -24.72 -10.39
C THR A 97 -14.04 -24.34 -11.70
N LEU A 98 -13.52 -23.33 -12.40
CA LEU A 98 -14.08 -22.81 -13.66
C LEU A 98 -13.54 -23.50 -14.92
N GLY A 99 -12.48 -24.32 -14.81
CA GLY A 99 -11.81 -24.95 -15.96
C GLY A 99 -12.67 -25.96 -16.74
N VAL A 100 -13.65 -26.60 -16.10
CA VAL A 100 -14.62 -27.47 -16.80
C VAL A 100 -15.58 -26.63 -17.64
N ALA A 101 -16.26 -25.65 -17.02
CA ALA A 101 -17.18 -24.76 -17.70
C ALA A 101 -16.50 -23.98 -18.85
N TYR A 102 -15.24 -23.59 -18.65
CA TYR A 102 -14.44 -22.97 -19.69
C TYR A 102 -14.20 -23.88 -20.90
N ARG A 103 -13.82 -25.14 -20.68
CA ARG A 103 -13.62 -26.09 -21.77
C ARG A 103 -14.90 -26.35 -22.55
N GLU A 104 -16.03 -26.48 -21.86
CA GLU A 104 -17.34 -26.64 -22.49
C GLU A 104 -17.68 -25.44 -23.40
N ILE A 105 -17.58 -24.21 -22.90
CA ILE A 105 -17.86 -23.01 -23.69
C ILE A 105 -16.86 -22.86 -24.85
N LYS A 106 -15.59 -23.18 -24.62
CA LYS A 106 -14.56 -23.15 -25.66
C LYS A 106 -14.84 -24.14 -26.77
N ASP A 107 -15.22 -25.38 -26.43
CA ASP A 107 -15.56 -26.41 -27.41
C ASP A 107 -16.79 -26.00 -28.24
N GLU A 108 -17.79 -25.35 -27.62
CA GLU A 108 -18.93 -24.78 -28.34
C GLU A 108 -18.52 -23.67 -29.31
N GLN A 109 -17.65 -22.75 -28.88
CA GLN A 109 -17.14 -21.66 -29.73
C GLN A 109 -16.28 -22.18 -30.88
N ASP A 110 -15.39 -23.14 -30.61
CA ASP A 110 -14.54 -23.76 -31.62
C ASP A 110 -15.35 -24.54 -32.64
N PHE A 111 -16.41 -25.23 -32.21
CA PHE A 111 -17.35 -25.89 -33.11
C PHE A 111 -17.99 -24.89 -34.09
N ILE A 112 -18.53 -23.77 -33.60
CA ILE A 112 -19.16 -22.74 -34.45
C ILE A 112 -18.12 -22.12 -35.39
N ARG A 113 -16.93 -21.78 -34.88
CA ARG A 113 -15.84 -21.18 -35.65
C ARG A 113 -15.38 -22.07 -36.79
N LEU A 114 -15.12 -23.36 -36.51
CA LEU A 114 -14.67 -24.31 -37.53
C LEU A 114 -15.74 -24.55 -38.59
N LYS A 115 -17.01 -24.68 -38.18
CA LYS A 115 -18.14 -24.87 -39.11
C LYS A 115 -18.37 -23.63 -39.99
N LEU A 116 -18.12 -22.42 -39.48
CA LEU A 116 -18.16 -21.18 -40.27
C LEU A 116 -17.00 -21.13 -41.28
N ILE A 117 -15.79 -21.46 -40.87
CA ILE A 117 -14.62 -21.52 -41.77
C ILE A 117 -14.88 -22.52 -42.91
N ASP A 118 -15.34 -23.72 -42.59
CA ASP A 118 -15.68 -24.74 -43.58
C ASP A 118 -16.76 -24.25 -44.56
N HIS A 119 -17.80 -23.59 -44.05
CA HIS A 119 -18.84 -23.00 -44.89
C HIS A 119 -18.29 -21.97 -45.88
N VAL A 120 -17.43 -21.07 -45.41
CA VAL A 120 -16.82 -20.03 -46.26
C VAL A 120 -15.85 -20.65 -47.27
N GLU A 121 -15.03 -21.61 -46.87
CA GLU A 121 -14.09 -22.31 -47.78
C GLU A 121 -14.85 -23.05 -48.90
N VAL A 122 -15.97 -23.70 -48.57
CA VAL A 122 -16.84 -24.36 -49.56
C VAL A 122 -17.51 -23.37 -50.51
N CYS A 123 -18.01 -22.23 -50.00
CA CYS A 123 -18.68 -21.22 -50.82
C CYS A 123 -17.70 -20.42 -51.69
N ALA A 124 -16.50 -20.12 -51.19
CA ALA A 124 -15.47 -19.38 -51.92
C ALA A 124 -14.65 -20.27 -52.88
N GLY A 125 -14.67 -21.60 -52.69
CA GLY A 125 -13.93 -22.55 -53.52
C GLY A 125 -12.41 -22.53 -53.28
N GLU A 126 -11.95 -21.89 -52.21
CA GLU A 126 -10.53 -21.80 -51.83
C GLU A 126 -10.34 -21.97 -50.31
N LYS A 127 -9.17 -22.48 -49.91
CA LYS A 127 -8.81 -22.54 -48.48
C LYS A 127 -8.43 -21.15 -47.98
N LEU A 128 -8.94 -20.77 -46.82
CA LEU A 128 -8.65 -19.47 -46.22
C LEU A 128 -7.24 -19.46 -45.64
N THR A 129 -6.49 -18.38 -45.91
CA THR A 129 -5.22 -18.10 -45.24
C THR A 129 -5.46 -17.71 -43.76
N SER A 130 -4.43 -17.78 -42.92
CA SER A 130 -4.53 -17.37 -41.50
C SER A 130 -5.12 -15.97 -41.35
N GLN A 131 -4.60 -15.01 -42.12
CA GLN A 131 -5.07 -13.61 -42.09
C GLN A 131 -6.54 -13.45 -42.52
N LYS A 132 -6.99 -14.23 -43.53
CA LYS A 132 -8.41 -14.22 -43.93
C LYS A 132 -9.31 -14.84 -42.85
N ARG A 133 -8.84 -15.88 -42.15
CA ARG A 133 -9.56 -16.49 -41.01
C ARG A 133 -9.69 -15.52 -39.84
N ASP A 134 -8.63 -14.77 -39.52
CA ASP A 134 -8.67 -13.75 -38.47
C ASP A 134 -9.63 -12.60 -38.83
N THR A 135 -9.65 -12.20 -40.10
CA THR A 135 -10.60 -11.21 -40.62
C THR A 135 -12.04 -11.71 -40.52
N LEU A 136 -12.30 -12.97 -40.92
CA LEU A 136 -13.61 -13.60 -40.79
C LEU A 136 -14.07 -13.70 -39.33
N ALA A 137 -13.17 -14.04 -38.40
CA ALA A 137 -13.46 -14.06 -36.97
C ALA A 137 -13.84 -12.66 -36.45
N SER A 138 -13.07 -11.64 -36.82
CA SER A 138 -13.36 -10.24 -36.49
C SER A 138 -14.71 -9.78 -37.04
N ASP A 139 -15.03 -10.13 -38.29
CA ASP A 139 -16.30 -9.80 -38.92
C ASP A 139 -17.48 -10.54 -38.27
N PHE A 140 -17.27 -11.79 -37.85
CA PHE A 140 -18.26 -12.55 -37.08
C PHE A 140 -18.57 -11.91 -35.73
N TYR A 141 -17.56 -11.39 -35.02
CA TYR A 141 -17.80 -10.60 -33.80
C TYR A 141 -18.55 -9.29 -34.06
N ALA A 142 -18.16 -8.60 -35.13
CA ALA A 142 -18.82 -7.38 -35.54
C ALA A 142 -20.28 -7.62 -35.92
N TYR A 143 -20.62 -8.81 -36.44
CA TYR A 143 -21.99 -9.20 -36.78
C TYR A 143 -22.91 -9.19 -35.54
N PHE A 144 -22.52 -9.87 -34.46
CA PHE A 144 -23.33 -9.95 -33.23
C PHE A 144 -23.39 -8.64 -32.45
N THR A 145 -22.34 -7.82 -32.54
CA THR A 145 -22.29 -6.51 -31.88
C THR A 145 -22.87 -5.37 -32.72
N GLY A 146 -23.48 -5.70 -33.88
CA GLY A 146 -24.12 -4.75 -34.80
C GLY A 146 -23.16 -3.74 -35.44
N GLY A 147 -21.86 -4.05 -35.42
CA GLY A 147 -20.79 -3.22 -35.96
C GLY A 147 -20.33 -3.63 -37.37
N LEU A 148 -20.81 -4.76 -37.89
CA LEU A 148 -20.40 -5.23 -39.22
C LEU A 148 -20.98 -4.33 -40.31
N LYS A 149 -20.09 -3.74 -41.12
CA LYS A 149 -20.46 -3.03 -42.34
C LYS A 149 -20.71 -4.05 -43.46
N GLY A 150 -21.45 -3.67 -44.49
CA GLY A 150 -21.64 -4.54 -45.67
C GLY A 150 -20.29 -4.95 -46.26
N CYS A 151 -19.99 -6.25 -46.21
CA CYS A 151 -18.80 -6.88 -46.76
C CYS A 151 -19.14 -8.31 -47.22
N ASP A 152 -18.25 -8.94 -47.99
CA ASP A 152 -18.49 -10.31 -48.50
C ASP A 152 -18.72 -11.32 -47.36
N ASN A 153 -18.00 -11.17 -46.25
CA ASN A 153 -18.17 -12.00 -45.06
C ASN A 153 -19.57 -11.86 -44.43
N SER A 154 -20.20 -10.68 -44.51
CA SER A 154 -21.55 -10.49 -43.97
C SER A 154 -22.59 -11.39 -44.65
N VAL A 155 -22.46 -11.58 -45.97
CA VAL A 155 -23.35 -12.47 -46.75
C VAL A 155 -23.12 -13.93 -46.36
N TYR A 156 -21.85 -14.35 -46.29
CA TYR A 156 -21.52 -15.72 -45.89
C TYR A 156 -21.95 -16.03 -44.46
N ILE A 157 -21.80 -15.09 -43.52
CA ILE A 157 -22.24 -15.26 -42.13
C ILE A 157 -23.76 -15.39 -42.06
N SER A 158 -24.52 -14.55 -42.76
CA SER A 158 -25.99 -14.66 -42.79
C SER A 158 -26.44 -15.97 -43.44
N GLN A 159 -25.81 -16.39 -44.55
CA GLN A 159 -26.11 -17.66 -45.21
C GLN A 159 -25.80 -18.85 -44.29
N PHE A 160 -24.68 -18.82 -43.58
CA PHE A 160 -24.28 -19.82 -42.60
C PHE A 160 -25.33 -20.00 -41.50
N ILE A 161 -25.81 -18.89 -40.92
CA ILE A 161 -26.81 -18.92 -39.84
C ILE A 161 -28.14 -19.47 -40.35
N VAL A 162 -28.64 -19.00 -41.51
CA VAL A 162 -29.91 -19.45 -42.08
C VAL A 162 -29.86 -20.93 -42.48
N LYS A 163 -28.75 -21.39 -43.08
CA LYS A 163 -28.61 -22.78 -43.50
C LYS A 163 -28.67 -23.77 -42.33
N ASN A 164 -28.26 -23.34 -41.14
CA ASN A 164 -28.21 -24.19 -39.95
C ASN A 164 -29.33 -23.86 -38.93
N SER A 165 -30.30 -22.99 -39.25
CA SER A 165 -31.31 -22.52 -38.29
C SER A 165 -32.26 -23.61 -37.78
N ASN A 166 -32.43 -24.70 -38.54
CA ASN A 166 -33.29 -25.82 -38.16
C ASN A 166 -32.59 -26.82 -37.22
N ASP A 167 -31.26 -26.70 -37.04
CA ASP A 167 -30.49 -27.52 -36.13
C ASP A 167 -30.55 -26.89 -34.72
N HIS A 168 -31.29 -27.55 -33.83
CA HIS A 168 -31.46 -27.10 -32.44
C HIS A 168 -30.15 -27.05 -31.67
N GLU A 169 -29.23 -28.01 -31.89
CA GLU A 169 -27.95 -28.04 -31.18
C GLU A 169 -27.05 -26.91 -31.67
N PHE A 170 -26.99 -26.69 -32.99
CA PHE A 170 -26.29 -25.55 -33.58
C PHE A 170 -26.82 -24.23 -33.04
N THR A 171 -28.15 -24.05 -33.02
CA THR A 171 -28.79 -22.81 -32.56
C THR A 171 -28.50 -22.55 -31.08
N ARG A 172 -28.52 -23.59 -30.24
CA ARG A 172 -28.14 -23.48 -28.82
C ARG A 172 -26.69 -23.01 -28.67
N LYS A 173 -25.75 -23.63 -29.38
CA LYS A 173 -24.32 -23.27 -29.35
C LYS A 173 -24.10 -21.85 -29.90
N LEU A 174 -24.78 -21.47 -30.98
CA LEU A 174 -24.70 -20.13 -31.55
C LEU A 174 -25.18 -19.06 -30.56
N ASN A 175 -26.29 -19.31 -29.86
CA ASN A 175 -26.81 -18.40 -28.83
C ASN A 175 -25.85 -18.27 -27.64
N SER A 176 -25.17 -19.36 -27.26
CA SER A 176 -24.10 -19.36 -26.24
C SER A 176 -22.93 -18.46 -26.67
N VAL A 177 -22.50 -18.55 -27.95
CA VAL A 177 -21.47 -17.64 -28.50
C VAL A 177 -21.95 -16.19 -28.52
N GLU A 178 -23.19 -15.93 -28.96
CA GLU A 178 -23.79 -14.58 -28.95
C GLU A 178 -23.80 -13.99 -27.52
N GLU A 179 -24.22 -14.77 -26.53
CA GLU A 179 -24.24 -14.36 -25.12
C GLU A 179 -22.84 -14.00 -24.62
N GLY A 180 -21.83 -14.83 -24.88
CA GLY A 180 -20.44 -14.54 -24.52
C GLY A 180 -19.94 -13.23 -25.11
N LEU A 181 -20.28 -12.96 -26.37
CA LEU A 181 -19.90 -11.71 -27.05
C LEU A 181 -20.62 -10.49 -26.49
N ILE A 182 -21.90 -10.59 -26.18
CA ILE A 182 -22.68 -9.51 -25.54
C ILE A 182 -22.03 -9.18 -24.19
N ILE A 183 -21.83 -10.18 -23.34
CA ILE A 183 -21.25 -10.03 -22.00
C ILE A 183 -19.86 -9.40 -22.07
N TYR A 184 -18.97 -9.94 -22.91
CA TYR A 184 -17.61 -9.42 -23.07
C TYR A 184 -17.62 -7.98 -23.62
N SER A 185 -18.48 -7.69 -24.59
CA SER A 185 -18.60 -6.33 -25.13
C SER A 185 -19.12 -5.35 -24.08
N GLY A 186 -20.06 -5.77 -23.22
CA GLY A 186 -20.66 -4.93 -22.19
C GLY A 186 -19.68 -4.49 -21.11
N ILE A 187 -18.78 -5.39 -20.67
CA ILE A 187 -17.75 -5.06 -19.66
C ILE A 187 -16.60 -4.23 -20.25
N CYS A 188 -16.27 -4.44 -21.54
CA CYS A 188 -15.21 -3.71 -22.21
C CYS A 188 -15.63 -2.31 -22.66
N HIS A 189 -16.93 -2.05 -22.78
CA HIS A 189 -17.44 -0.83 -23.39
C HIS A 189 -17.22 0.40 -22.52
N SER A 190 -16.57 1.41 -23.11
CA SER A 190 -16.58 2.79 -22.64
C SER A 190 -17.47 3.59 -23.59
N SER A 191 -18.64 4.05 -23.12
CA SER A 191 -19.52 4.89 -23.93
C SER A 191 -19.43 6.34 -23.49
N ASP A 192 -19.38 7.25 -24.46
CA ASP A 192 -19.53 8.69 -24.21
C ASP A 192 -20.93 9.03 -23.72
N LEU A 193 -21.94 8.25 -24.14
CA LEU A 193 -23.31 8.39 -23.64
C LEU A 193 -23.44 7.94 -22.19
N ALA A 194 -22.55 7.08 -21.68
CA ALA A 194 -22.61 6.66 -20.27
C ALA A 194 -22.04 7.72 -19.30
N ASN A 195 -21.65 8.91 -19.75
CA ASN A 195 -21.08 9.98 -18.92
C ASN A 195 -22.04 11.17 -18.82
N HIS A 196 -23.15 10.99 -18.11
CA HIS A 196 -24.16 12.04 -17.94
C HIS A 196 -23.84 13.07 -16.85
N ASP A 197 -22.83 12.82 -16.01
CA ASP A 197 -22.33 13.81 -15.07
C ASP A 197 -20.95 14.32 -15.50
N PRO A 198 -20.89 15.28 -16.44
CA PRO A 198 -19.64 15.82 -16.96
C PRO A 198 -18.91 16.59 -15.86
N TRP A 199 -17.60 16.73 -16.02
CA TRP A 199 -16.79 17.54 -15.12
C TRP A 199 -17.21 19.01 -15.21
N ARG A 200 -17.71 19.59 -14.10
CA ARG A 200 -18.42 20.89 -14.11
C ARG A 200 -17.60 22.07 -13.61
N ASN A 201 -16.56 21.80 -12.83
CA ASN A 201 -15.80 22.84 -12.14
C ASN A 201 -14.39 22.95 -12.72
N ASN A 202 -13.81 24.15 -12.68
CA ASN A 202 -12.39 24.29 -12.90
C ASN A 202 -11.64 23.55 -11.81
N PHE A 203 -10.63 22.79 -12.23
CA PHE A 203 -9.82 22.00 -11.32
C PHE A 203 -8.36 22.08 -11.74
N THR A 204 -7.47 22.35 -10.79
CA THR A 204 -6.04 22.45 -11.06
C THR A 204 -5.27 21.35 -10.34
N ILE A 205 -4.56 20.54 -11.12
CA ILE A 205 -3.67 19.50 -10.61
C ILE A 205 -2.25 20.05 -10.64
N PHE A 206 -1.68 20.27 -9.45
CA PHE A 206 -0.31 20.70 -9.29
C PHE A 206 0.63 19.50 -9.29
N LEU A 207 1.72 19.58 -10.04
CA LEU A 207 2.70 18.50 -10.17
C LEU A 207 3.99 18.91 -9.45
N ASP A 208 4.42 18.08 -8.52
CA ASP A 208 5.71 18.20 -7.83
C ASP A 208 6.87 17.72 -8.75
N THR A 209 8.10 18.02 -8.34
CA THR A 209 9.33 17.76 -9.12
C THR A 209 9.44 16.32 -9.62
N GLU A 210 9.15 15.31 -8.78
CA GLU A 210 9.24 13.90 -9.15
C GLU A 210 8.23 13.51 -10.22
N VAL A 211 7.03 14.10 -10.18
CA VAL A 211 5.99 13.86 -11.18
C VAL A 211 6.36 14.51 -12.51
N LEU A 212 6.95 15.70 -12.47
CA LEU A 212 7.45 16.40 -13.66
C LEU A 212 8.62 15.65 -14.33
N PHE A 213 9.54 15.10 -13.54
CA PHE A 213 10.61 14.23 -14.05
C PHE A 213 10.05 12.93 -14.65
N GLY A 214 9.03 12.32 -14.03
CA GLY A 214 8.30 11.19 -14.60
C GLY A 214 7.65 11.53 -15.94
N ALA A 215 7.01 12.70 -16.04
CA ALA A 215 6.31 13.14 -17.24
C ALA A 215 7.21 13.22 -18.50
N VAL A 216 8.47 13.61 -18.33
CA VAL A 216 9.45 13.72 -19.41
C VAL A 216 10.29 12.43 -19.58
N GLY A 217 10.13 11.46 -18.68
CA GLY A 217 10.82 10.17 -18.72
C GLY A 217 12.21 10.15 -18.06
N LEU A 218 12.56 11.19 -17.29
CA LEU A 218 13.84 11.23 -16.57
C LEU A 218 13.89 10.21 -15.42
N ASN A 219 12.75 9.91 -14.80
CA ASN A 219 12.63 8.86 -13.79
C ASN A 219 12.43 7.45 -14.38
N GLY A 220 12.61 7.27 -15.69
CA GLY A 220 12.45 5.97 -16.35
C GLY A 220 11.04 5.69 -16.88
N ASP A 221 10.93 4.56 -17.60
CA ASP A 221 9.77 4.21 -18.41
C ASP A 221 8.50 3.95 -17.60
N LEU A 222 8.62 3.38 -16.40
CA LEU A 222 7.47 3.10 -15.54
C LEU A 222 6.72 4.40 -15.20
N HIS A 223 7.42 5.40 -14.67
CA HIS A 223 6.82 6.68 -14.31
C HIS A 223 6.33 7.45 -15.54
N GLN A 224 7.02 7.33 -16.68
CA GLN A 224 6.56 7.94 -17.93
C GLN A 224 5.25 7.32 -18.42
N ASN A 225 5.12 6.00 -18.35
CA ASN A 225 3.90 5.29 -18.75
C ASN A 225 2.73 5.63 -17.81
N MET A 226 2.97 5.65 -16.49
CA MET A 226 1.97 6.09 -15.51
C MET A 226 1.49 7.52 -15.79
N PHE A 227 2.41 8.44 -16.09
CA PHE A 227 2.04 9.82 -16.43
C PHE A 227 1.28 9.91 -17.75
N ARG A 228 1.67 9.13 -18.77
CA ARG A 228 0.99 9.11 -20.07
C ARG A 228 -0.45 8.64 -19.95
N GLU A 229 -0.69 7.58 -19.18
CA GLU A 229 -2.03 7.06 -18.90
C GLU A 229 -2.88 8.10 -18.15
N PHE A 230 -2.35 8.67 -17.06
CA PHE A 230 -2.98 9.76 -16.32
C PHE A 230 -3.34 10.96 -17.24
N LYS A 231 -2.39 11.41 -18.06
CA LYS A 231 -2.58 12.54 -18.97
C LYS A 231 -3.63 12.24 -20.04
N GLY A 232 -3.70 10.98 -20.51
CA GLY A 232 -4.74 10.50 -21.41
C GLY A 232 -6.14 10.71 -20.80
N LEU A 233 -6.34 10.28 -19.56
CA LEU A 233 -7.61 10.47 -18.85
C LEU A 233 -7.93 11.96 -18.64
N VAL A 234 -6.94 12.79 -18.29
CA VAL A 234 -7.13 14.25 -18.17
C VAL A 234 -7.57 14.88 -19.49
N LYS A 235 -7.00 14.43 -20.61
CA LYS A 235 -7.39 14.89 -21.95
C LYS A 235 -8.84 14.52 -22.25
N GLU A 236 -9.21 13.27 -22.00
CA GLU A 236 -10.57 12.77 -22.23
C GLU A 236 -11.62 13.46 -21.35
N VAL A 237 -11.30 13.73 -20.09
CA VAL A 237 -12.19 14.52 -19.21
C VAL A 237 -12.41 15.90 -19.81
N ASN A 238 -11.33 16.58 -20.22
CA ASN A 238 -11.41 17.91 -20.80
C ASN A 238 -12.21 17.94 -22.12
N GLU A 239 -12.08 16.92 -22.96
CA GLU A 239 -12.88 16.78 -24.20
C GLU A 239 -14.38 16.65 -23.93
N ARG A 240 -14.77 16.24 -22.71
CA ARG A 240 -16.16 15.99 -22.30
C ARG A 240 -16.71 17.03 -21.31
N THR A 241 -15.94 18.05 -20.95
CA THR A 241 -16.38 19.12 -20.05
C THR A 241 -17.48 19.98 -20.69
N LEU A 242 -18.45 20.42 -19.87
CA LEU A 242 -19.46 21.40 -20.27
C LEU A 242 -19.10 22.79 -19.74
N ASN A 243 -19.65 23.84 -20.36
CA ASN A 243 -19.57 25.22 -19.88
C ASN A 243 -18.15 25.80 -19.74
N GLY A 244 -17.17 25.24 -20.48
CA GLY A 244 -15.80 25.76 -20.49
C GLY A 244 -14.98 25.43 -19.24
N ALA A 245 -15.49 24.58 -18.34
CA ALA A 245 -14.73 24.06 -17.21
C ALA A 245 -13.51 23.27 -17.70
N LYS A 246 -12.38 23.36 -17.00
CA LYS A 246 -11.14 22.67 -17.41
C LYS A 246 -10.40 22.06 -16.22
N VAL A 247 -9.81 20.90 -16.49
CA VAL A 247 -8.78 20.28 -15.66
C VAL A 247 -7.42 20.71 -16.21
N GLU A 248 -6.73 21.58 -15.46
CA GLU A 248 -5.42 22.11 -15.83
C GLU A 248 -4.31 21.40 -15.07
N LEU A 249 -3.15 21.24 -15.72
CA LEU A 249 -1.94 20.74 -15.09
C LEU A 249 -0.96 21.89 -14.91
N LYS A 250 -0.51 22.10 -13.67
CA LYS A 250 0.40 23.19 -13.33
C LYS A 250 1.50 22.75 -12.38
N PHE A 251 2.47 23.62 -12.14
CA PHE A 251 3.47 23.44 -11.08
C PHE A 251 3.79 24.78 -10.43
N PHE A 252 4.17 24.72 -9.15
CA PHE A 252 4.56 25.91 -8.39
C PHE A 252 6.01 26.33 -8.70
N ASP A 253 6.35 27.56 -8.29
CA ASP A 253 7.70 28.08 -8.44
C ASP A 253 8.74 27.29 -7.64
N GLU A 254 8.36 26.71 -6.51
CA GLU A 254 9.22 25.81 -5.73
C GLU A 254 9.69 24.63 -6.58
N ALA A 255 8.79 23.96 -7.30
CA ALA A 255 9.15 22.84 -8.18
C ALA A 255 10.08 23.31 -9.31
N LYS A 256 9.84 24.51 -9.86
CA LYS A 256 10.74 25.09 -10.86
C LYS A 256 12.15 25.27 -10.29
N ARG A 257 12.29 25.88 -9.11
CA ARG A 257 13.58 26.10 -8.45
C ARG A 257 14.28 24.77 -8.13
N GLU A 258 13.55 23.80 -7.57
CA GLU A 258 14.07 22.44 -7.33
C GLU A 258 14.62 21.80 -8.62
N ILE A 259 13.90 21.92 -9.74
CA ILE A 259 14.36 21.44 -11.05
C ILE A 259 15.62 22.17 -11.50
N GLU A 260 15.63 23.51 -11.41
CA GLU A 260 16.78 24.33 -11.82
C GLU A 260 18.04 24.00 -11.01
N ASP A 261 17.89 23.81 -9.69
CA ASP A 261 18.96 23.38 -8.79
C ASP A 261 19.44 21.97 -9.12
N PHE A 262 18.53 21.07 -9.50
CA PHE A 262 18.86 19.70 -9.92
C PHE A 262 19.69 19.69 -11.22
N PHE A 263 19.33 20.50 -12.21
CA PHE A 263 20.12 20.65 -13.44
C PHE A 263 21.45 21.34 -13.16
N TYR A 264 21.50 22.34 -12.28
CA TYR A 264 22.75 22.99 -11.88
C TYR A 264 23.71 21.99 -11.21
N ALA A 265 23.20 21.12 -10.34
CA ALA A 265 23.99 20.04 -9.75
C ALA A 265 24.54 19.08 -10.84
N ALA A 266 23.73 18.76 -11.86
CA ALA A 266 24.18 17.95 -12.99
C ALA A 266 25.29 18.65 -13.80
N GLU A 267 25.18 19.97 -14.03
CA GLU A 267 26.24 20.77 -14.68
C GLU A 267 27.56 20.67 -13.91
N MET A 268 27.53 20.85 -12.59
CA MET A 268 28.72 20.72 -11.73
C MET A 268 29.31 19.32 -11.78
N MET A 269 28.47 18.27 -11.78
CA MET A 269 28.94 16.89 -11.89
C MET A 269 29.65 16.61 -13.22
N VAL A 270 29.15 17.13 -14.34
CA VAL A 270 29.80 16.99 -15.65
C VAL A 270 31.13 17.76 -15.70
N GLN A 271 31.16 18.99 -15.18
CA GLN A 271 32.39 19.79 -15.13
C GLN A 271 33.47 19.13 -14.27
N ASP A 272 33.10 18.68 -13.08
CA ASP A 272 34.00 18.06 -12.12
C ASP A 272 34.29 16.58 -12.41
N ARG A 273 33.66 16.00 -13.44
CA ARG A 273 33.71 14.56 -13.78
C ARG A 273 33.34 13.66 -12.60
N ARG A 274 32.36 14.06 -11.81
CA ARG A 274 31.82 13.27 -10.69
C ARG A 274 30.83 12.24 -11.20
N LEU A 275 30.89 11.03 -10.65
CA LEU A 275 29.91 10.00 -10.94
C LEU A 275 28.60 10.32 -10.21
N PRO A 276 27.44 10.21 -10.89
CA PRO A 276 26.15 10.34 -10.22
C PRO A 276 25.90 9.16 -9.27
N ASP A 277 25.05 9.41 -8.27
CA ASP A 277 24.51 8.37 -7.42
C ASP A 277 23.69 7.37 -8.25
N PRO A 278 24.03 6.06 -8.23
CA PRO A 278 23.31 5.03 -8.98
C PRO A 278 21.81 4.93 -8.63
N SER A 279 21.39 5.36 -7.44
CA SER A 279 19.98 5.36 -7.03
C SER A 279 19.16 6.50 -7.64
N LYS A 280 19.80 7.56 -8.15
CA LYS A 280 19.13 8.76 -8.68
C LYS A 280 18.99 8.69 -10.20
N GLN A 281 18.01 7.93 -10.67
CA GLN A 281 17.77 7.70 -12.10
C GLN A 281 17.65 8.99 -12.93
N ALA A 282 16.92 10.00 -12.45
CA ALA A 282 16.85 11.30 -13.13
C ALA A 282 18.21 11.97 -13.32
N MET A 283 19.10 11.90 -12.33
CA MET A 283 20.43 12.49 -12.44
C MET A 283 21.26 11.76 -13.49
N ILE A 284 21.19 10.43 -13.50
CA ILE A 284 21.85 9.58 -14.50
C ILE A 284 21.34 9.91 -15.91
N ALA A 285 20.02 10.02 -16.09
CA ALA A 285 19.40 10.36 -17.37
C ALA A 285 19.82 11.76 -17.87
N ILE A 286 19.95 12.73 -16.97
CA ILE A 286 20.43 14.07 -17.31
C ILE A 286 21.91 14.05 -17.71
N ILE A 287 22.78 13.36 -16.97
CA ILE A 287 24.23 13.38 -17.23
C ILE A 287 24.64 12.51 -18.42
N ASN A 288 23.97 11.38 -18.64
CA ASN A 288 24.35 10.43 -19.69
C ASN A 288 24.30 11.07 -21.08
N GLY A 289 25.41 11.01 -21.82
CA GLY A 289 25.52 11.61 -23.15
C GLY A 289 25.88 13.10 -23.16
N CYS A 290 26.13 13.72 -21.99
CA CYS A 290 26.66 15.07 -21.89
C CYS A 290 28.20 15.06 -21.81
N ASN A 291 28.85 15.84 -22.68
CA ASN A 291 30.31 16.02 -22.68
C ASN A 291 30.72 17.35 -22.04
N SER A 292 29.79 18.29 -21.92
CA SER A 292 29.99 19.63 -21.41
C SER A 292 28.78 20.13 -20.61
N ALA A 293 28.97 21.17 -19.80
CA ALA A 293 27.85 21.83 -19.09
C ALA A 293 26.80 22.40 -20.07
N ALA A 294 27.22 22.82 -21.27
CA ALA A 294 26.30 23.28 -22.29
C ALA A 294 25.31 22.18 -22.73
N ASP A 295 25.75 20.91 -22.77
CA ASP A 295 24.86 19.78 -23.09
C ASP A 295 23.78 19.59 -22.03
N VAL A 296 24.12 19.81 -20.76
CA VAL A 296 23.16 19.76 -19.65
C VAL A 296 22.15 20.90 -19.76
N LEU A 297 22.59 22.11 -20.12
CA LEU A 297 21.70 23.25 -20.38
C LEU A 297 20.77 23.00 -21.57
N MET A 298 21.24 22.34 -22.64
CA MET A 298 20.37 21.92 -23.74
C MET A 298 19.29 20.93 -23.27
N LYS A 299 19.64 19.96 -22.42
CA LYS A 299 18.65 19.05 -21.81
C LYS A 299 17.67 19.77 -20.90
N LYS A 300 18.12 20.77 -20.12
CA LYS A 300 17.24 21.63 -19.32
C LYS A 300 16.24 22.37 -20.20
N ALA A 301 16.70 22.96 -21.31
CA ALA A 301 15.83 23.64 -22.27
C ALA A 301 14.82 22.68 -22.90
N ALA A 302 15.26 21.49 -23.32
CA ALA A 302 14.40 20.44 -23.85
C ALA A 302 13.36 19.95 -22.82
N PHE A 303 13.74 19.84 -21.55
CA PHE A 303 12.83 19.46 -20.46
C PHE A 303 11.67 20.46 -20.32
N PHE A 304 11.96 21.76 -20.24
CA PHE A 304 10.90 22.77 -20.16
C PHE A 304 10.08 22.88 -21.45
N ASP A 305 10.67 22.60 -22.62
CA ASP A 305 9.92 22.49 -23.87
C ASP A 305 8.94 21.31 -23.87
N ALA A 306 9.37 20.14 -23.38
CA ALA A 306 8.51 18.98 -23.21
C ALA A 306 7.33 19.29 -22.28
N LEU A 307 7.54 19.99 -21.16
CA LEU A 307 6.44 20.41 -20.28
C LEU A 307 5.43 21.32 -20.97
N ARG A 308 5.90 22.28 -21.80
CA ARG A 308 5.00 23.14 -22.61
C ARG A 308 4.18 22.31 -23.60
N ASN A 309 4.81 21.35 -24.27
CA ASN A 309 4.12 20.46 -25.21
C ASN A 309 3.07 19.58 -24.51
N LEU A 310 3.31 19.18 -23.27
CA LEU A 310 2.36 18.47 -22.40
C LEU A 310 1.26 19.38 -21.83
N LYS A 311 1.27 20.69 -22.13
CA LYS A 311 0.39 21.73 -21.58
C LYS A 311 0.47 21.77 -20.04
N VAL A 312 1.67 21.63 -19.51
CA VAL A 312 1.96 21.77 -18.08
C VAL A 312 2.66 23.11 -17.88
N ASN A 313 1.95 24.06 -17.28
CA ASN A 313 2.41 25.45 -17.17
C ASN A 313 2.77 25.81 -15.73
N ARG A 314 3.69 26.76 -15.56
CA ARG A 314 3.98 27.35 -14.24
C ARG A 314 2.77 28.14 -13.77
N GLU A 315 2.43 28.02 -12.50
CA GLU A 315 1.38 28.83 -11.89
C GLU A 315 1.80 30.30 -11.76
N VAL A 316 0.83 31.20 -11.92
CA VAL A 316 1.07 32.64 -11.74
C VAL A 316 1.28 32.91 -10.26
N GLU A 317 2.33 33.66 -9.96
CA GLU A 317 2.64 34.01 -8.58
C GLU A 317 1.55 34.92 -7.99
N CYS A 318 1.07 34.55 -6.81
CA CYS A 318 0.10 35.32 -6.04
C CYS A 318 0.45 35.19 -4.55
N ASP A 319 -0.08 36.11 -3.75
CA ASP A 319 0.06 36.04 -2.30
C ASP A 319 -0.95 35.03 -1.73
N TYR A 320 -0.47 33.83 -1.42
CA TYR A 320 -1.28 32.74 -0.88
C TYR A 320 -1.68 32.94 0.59
N TYR A 321 -1.19 34.00 1.24
CA TYR A 321 -1.38 34.28 2.67
C TYR A 321 -2.31 35.48 2.92
N THR A 322 -2.95 36.02 1.88
CA THR A 322 -3.85 37.18 2.02
C THR A 322 -5.02 36.91 2.96
N ASP A 323 -5.51 35.67 2.99
CA ASP A 323 -6.57 35.23 3.91
C ASP A 323 -5.99 34.19 4.90
N PRO A 324 -5.75 34.58 6.16
CA PRO A 324 -5.23 33.67 7.18
C PRO A 324 -6.12 32.47 7.48
N SER A 325 -7.42 32.49 7.12
CA SER A 325 -8.33 31.37 7.32
C SER A 325 -8.00 30.16 6.45
N TYR A 326 -7.22 30.36 5.38
CA TYR A 326 -6.77 29.30 4.49
C TYR A 326 -5.41 28.70 4.90
N ASN A 327 -4.74 29.28 5.91
CA ASN A 327 -3.45 28.80 6.37
C ASN A 327 -3.56 27.42 7.02
N VAL A 328 -2.86 26.45 6.44
CA VAL A 328 -2.73 25.09 6.98
C VAL A 328 -1.48 24.97 7.84
N GLU A 329 -0.43 25.73 7.50
CA GLU A 329 0.81 25.71 8.26
C GLU A 329 0.70 26.45 9.60
N SER A 330 1.18 25.80 10.65
CA SER A 330 1.35 26.42 11.97
C SER A 330 2.35 25.60 12.78
N LEU A 331 2.95 26.21 13.81
CA LEU A 331 3.80 25.49 14.76
C LEU A 331 3.05 24.32 15.42
N HIS A 332 1.76 24.51 15.70
CA HIS A 332 0.90 23.45 16.23
C HIS A 332 0.71 22.31 15.22
N ALA A 333 0.46 22.61 13.94
CA ALA A 333 0.33 21.59 12.90
C ALA A 333 1.61 20.76 12.74
N ILE A 334 2.78 21.41 12.74
CA ILE A 334 4.08 20.74 12.70
C ILE A 334 4.24 19.79 13.90
N GLN A 335 3.99 20.28 15.11
CA GLN A 335 4.09 19.48 16.33
C GLN A 335 3.11 18.31 16.34
N SER A 336 1.87 18.51 15.89
CA SER A 336 0.86 17.44 15.80
C SER A 336 1.32 16.33 14.87
N VAL A 337 1.82 16.69 13.68
CA VAL A 337 2.33 15.72 12.69
C VAL A 337 3.55 14.97 13.22
N LYS A 338 4.46 15.68 13.90
CA LYS A 338 5.67 15.10 14.51
C LYS A 338 5.37 14.19 15.69
N ASN A 339 4.32 14.46 16.46
CA ASN A 339 3.90 13.58 17.55
C ASN A 339 3.36 12.25 17.01
N GLU A 340 2.66 12.27 15.88
CA GLU A 340 2.18 11.06 15.20
C GLU A 340 3.29 10.33 14.42
N ASN A 341 4.25 11.07 13.85
CA ASN A 341 5.35 10.54 13.03
C ASN A 341 6.71 11.11 13.49
N PRO A 342 7.28 10.61 14.62
CA PRO A 342 8.50 11.16 15.21
C PRO A 342 9.72 11.15 14.29
N GLU A 343 9.76 10.23 13.33
CA GLU A 343 10.84 10.01 12.36
C GLU A 343 10.86 11.04 11.23
N PHE A 344 9.79 11.81 11.02
CA PHE A 344 9.75 12.80 9.95
C PHE A 344 10.66 14.00 10.23
N ASP A 345 11.35 14.46 9.19
CA ASP A 345 12.15 15.67 9.24
C ASP A 345 11.25 16.91 9.33
N GLU A 346 11.55 17.79 10.29
CA GLU A 346 10.70 18.96 10.60
C GLU A 346 10.63 19.95 9.44
N ASP A 347 11.75 20.19 8.74
CA ASP A 347 11.82 21.10 7.61
C ASP A 347 11.01 20.58 6.41
N LYS A 348 11.03 19.25 6.21
CA LYS A 348 10.20 18.59 5.18
C LYS A 348 8.72 18.68 5.50
N VAL A 349 8.33 18.50 6.76
CA VAL A 349 6.93 18.66 7.21
C VAL A 349 6.48 20.11 7.01
N ALA A 350 7.29 21.09 7.44
CA ALA A 350 6.99 22.51 7.24
C ALA A 350 6.82 22.85 5.75
N SER A 351 7.70 22.33 4.89
CA SER A 351 7.61 22.52 3.44
C SER A 351 6.33 21.94 2.84
N ALA A 352 5.90 20.76 3.29
CA ALA A 352 4.62 20.17 2.88
C ALA A 352 3.42 21.03 3.31
N LEU A 353 3.40 21.53 4.55
CA LEU A 353 2.32 22.38 5.07
C LEU A 353 2.22 23.73 4.34
N ARG A 354 3.35 24.31 3.91
CA ARG A 354 3.37 25.49 3.02
C ARG A 354 2.66 25.22 1.71
N LEU A 355 2.97 24.09 1.07
CA LEU A 355 2.29 23.67 -0.16
C LEU A 355 0.79 23.47 0.08
N PHE A 356 0.40 22.91 1.22
CA PHE A 356 -1.03 22.72 1.54
C PHE A 356 -1.76 24.03 1.78
N THR A 357 -1.08 25.04 2.33
CA THR A 357 -1.64 26.40 2.44
C THR A 357 -1.95 26.97 1.05
N LYS A 358 -1.05 26.82 0.08
CA LYS A 358 -1.30 27.24 -1.31
C LYS A 358 -2.47 26.48 -1.93
N ILE A 359 -2.51 25.16 -1.75
CA ILE A 359 -3.62 24.34 -2.25
C ILE A 359 -4.93 24.82 -1.62
N ASN A 360 -5.00 24.94 -0.29
CA ASN A 360 -6.21 25.33 0.42
C ASN A 360 -6.69 26.75 0.06
N TYR A 361 -5.75 27.67 -0.19
CA TYR A 361 -6.05 28.98 -0.77
C TYR A 361 -6.75 28.84 -2.12
N LEU A 362 -6.22 28.01 -3.04
CA LEU A 362 -6.85 27.76 -4.34
C LEU A 362 -8.19 27.00 -4.24
N ARG A 363 -8.42 26.30 -3.13
CA ARG A 363 -9.72 25.71 -2.79
C ARG A 363 -10.71 26.71 -2.19
N ASN A 364 -10.28 27.94 -1.87
CA ASN A 364 -11.04 28.88 -1.05
C ASN A 364 -11.50 28.27 0.29
N GLY A 365 -10.65 27.42 0.89
CA GLY A 365 -10.97 26.69 2.13
C GLY A 365 -11.93 25.51 1.98
N VAL A 366 -12.39 25.18 0.76
CA VAL A 366 -13.36 24.10 0.51
C VAL A 366 -12.65 22.77 0.35
N SER A 367 -12.54 22.01 1.43
CA SER A 367 -11.96 20.65 1.42
C SER A 367 -12.95 19.55 1.81
N ASP A 368 -14.13 19.90 2.31
CA ASP A 368 -15.18 18.97 2.78
C ASP A 368 -16.14 18.48 1.69
N ARG A 369 -15.85 18.83 0.42
CA ARG A 369 -16.60 18.39 -0.76
C ARG A 369 -15.81 17.34 -1.54
N GLY A 370 -16.47 16.69 -2.51
CA GLY A 370 -15.85 15.71 -3.40
C GLY A 370 -14.71 16.33 -4.22
N LEU A 371 -13.84 15.48 -4.78
CA LEU A 371 -12.62 15.87 -5.48
C LEU A 371 -12.86 17.00 -6.50
N GLU A 372 -13.87 16.83 -7.35
CA GLU A 372 -14.25 17.77 -8.40
C GLU A 372 -14.62 19.17 -7.90
N GLN A 373 -15.10 19.26 -6.66
CA GLN A 373 -15.55 20.52 -6.06
C GLN A 373 -14.47 21.18 -5.19
N SER A 374 -13.39 20.46 -4.90
CA SER A 374 -12.28 20.98 -4.09
C SER A 374 -11.41 21.98 -4.85
N GLY A 375 -11.46 22.04 -6.18
CA GLY A 375 -10.80 23.06 -7.00
C GLY A 375 -9.30 22.85 -7.26
N ALA A 376 -8.54 22.27 -6.33
CA ALA A 376 -7.12 22.00 -6.54
C ALA A 376 -6.60 20.78 -5.78
N ILE A 377 -5.56 20.12 -6.30
CA ILE A 377 -4.83 19.04 -5.60
C ILE A 377 -3.35 19.04 -6.01
N LEU A 378 -2.46 18.67 -5.09
CA LEU A 378 -1.05 18.42 -5.38
C LEU A 378 -0.79 16.92 -5.66
N LEU A 379 -0.07 16.62 -6.73
CA LEU A 379 0.48 15.31 -7.03
C LEU A 379 1.98 15.30 -6.76
N THR A 380 2.41 14.39 -5.88
CA THR A 380 3.81 14.31 -5.44
C THR A 380 4.27 12.87 -5.31
N GLY A 381 5.57 12.63 -5.52
CA GLY A 381 6.23 11.36 -5.18
C GLY A 381 6.73 11.32 -3.74
N LYS A 382 6.77 12.45 -3.03
CA LYS A 382 7.36 12.59 -1.69
C LYS A 382 6.45 11.94 -0.64
N ASN A 383 6.91 10.83 -0.05
CA ASN A 383 6.11 10.07 0.93
C ASN A 383 5.65 10.91 2.13
N ILE A 384 6.54 11.74 2.70
CA ILE A 384 6.19 12.61 3.84
C ILE A 384 5.00 13.51 3.45
N THR A 385 5.06 14.19 2.31
CA THR A 385 3.98 15.06 1.84
C THR A 385 2.65 14.30 1.70
N LYS A 386 2.68 13.09 1.13
CA LYS A 386 1.46 12.27 1.00
C LYS A 386 0.90 11.84 2.36
N THR A 387 1.74 11.34 3.26
CA THR A 387 1.31 10.93 4.60
C THR A 387 0.69 12.09 5.37
N VAL A 388 1.34 13.26 5.39
CA VAL A 388 0.82 14.42 6.12
C VAL A 388 -0.53 14.88 5.55
N ALA A 389 -0.69 14.91 4.22
CA ALA A 389 -1.96 15.29 3.59
C ALA A 389 -3.12 14.37 3.99
N PHE A 390 -2.86 13.06 4.07
CA PHE A 390 -3.89 12.08 4.46
C PHE A 390 -4.18 12.08 5.95
N ASN A 391 -3.17 12.23 6.83
CA ASN A 391 -3.41 12.36 8.27
C ASN A 391 -4.32 13.56 8.56
N LEU A 392 -4.06 14.70 7.92
CA LEU A 392 -4.89 15.89 8.05
C LEU A 392 -6.33 15.65 7.56
N ALA A 393 -6.50 14.97 6.42
CA ALA A 393 -7.81 14.66 5.88
C ALA A 393 -8.60 13.65 6.72
N ALA A 394 -7.93 12.63 7.27
CA ALA A 394 -8.53 11.57 8.08
C ALA A 394 -8.91 12.06 9.49
N ASN A 395 -8.10 12.95 10.08
CA ASN A 395 -8.34 13.52 11.41
C ASN A 395 -9.43 14.63 11.41
N SER A 396 -9.91 15.04 10.22
CA SER A 396 -11.00 15.99 10.11
C SER A 396 -12.34 15.35 10.50
N LYS A 397 -13.17 16.10 11.25
CA LYS A 397 -14.53 15.67 11.65
C LYS A 397 -15.47 15.48 10.45
N LEU A 398 -15.21 16.18 9.35
CA LEU A 398 -15.87 16.02 8.07
C LEU A 398 -14.91 15.30 7.13
N LYS A 399 -15.37 14.31 6.35
CA LYS A 399 -14.53 13.66 5.34
C LYS A 399 -14.00 14.73 4.38
N GLN A 400 -12.68 14.94 4.38
CA GLN A 400 -12.04 15.94 3.53
C GLN A 400 -11.28 15.30 2.38
N THR A 401 -11.25 15.99 1.23
CA THR A 401 -10.34 15.68 0.12
C THR A 401 -8.90 16.05 0.55
N PRO A 402 -7.92 15.14 0.49
CA PRO A 402 -6.56 15.42 0.91
C PRO A 402 -5.92 16.53 0.05
N PHE A 403 -5.03 17.32 0.64
CA PHE A 403 -4.32 18.40 -0.08
C PHE A 403 -3.36 17.89 -1.14
N ALA A 404 -2.75 16.72 -0.89
CA ALA A 404 -1.82 16.07 -1.80
C ALA A 404 -2.08 14.56 -1.89
N SER A 405 -1.73 13.98 -3.04
CA SER A 405 -1.79 12.54 -3.30
C SER A 405 -0.76 12.15 -4.37
N ASP A 406 -0.85 10.92 -4.89
CA ASP A 406 -0.04 10.45 -6.03
C ASP A 406 -0.84 10.32 -7.33
N ILE A 407 -0.11 9.99 -8.40
CA ILE A 407 -0.68 9.79 -9.74
C ILE A 407 -1.69 8.64 -9.72
N ASP A 408 -1.43 7.54 -8.99
CA ASP A 408 -2.32 6.38 -8.91
C ASP A 408 -3.71 6.80 -8.42
N TYR A 409 -3.77 7.58 -7.33
CA TYR A 409 -5.00 8.10 -6.76
C TYR A 409 -5.86 8.90 -7.76
N MET A 410 -5.21 9.73 -8.58
CA MET A 410 -5.91 10.54 -9.59
C MET A 410 -6.29 9.72 -10.82
N THR A 411 -5.42 8.85 -11.31
CA THR A 411 -5.71 7.96 -12.45
C THR A 411 -6.94 7.11 -12.18
N GLU A 412 -7.02 6.50 -10.99
CA GLU A 412 -8.19 5.73 -10.58
C GLU A 412 -9.48 6.57 -10.64
N ARG A 413 -9.50 7.73 -9.97
CA ARG A 413 -10.68 8.61 -9.92
C ARG A 413 -11.13 9.10 -11.28
N LEU A 414 -10.20 9.49 -12.13
CA LEU A 414 -10.53 9.92 -13.49
C LEU A 414 -11.07 8.76 -14.34
N TRP A 415 -10.52 7.55 -14.18
CA TRP A 415 -10.98 6.36 -14.90
C TRP A 415 -12.44 6.00 -14.53
N PHE A 416 -12.79 6.06 -13.24
CA PHE A 416 -14.17 5.86 -12.78
C PHE A 416 -15.10 7.00 -13.19
N LYS A 417 -14.67 8.26 -13.08
CA LYS A 417 -15.46 9.42 -13.51
C LYS A 417 -15.80 9.37 -15.00
N LEU A 418 -14.91 8.80 -15.81
CA LEU A 418 -15.11 8.59 -17.24
C LEU A 418 -15.94 7.34 -17.58
N ASN A 419 -16.44 6.57 -16.59
CA ASN A 419 -17.10 5.27 -16.77
C ASN A 419 -16.37 4.36 -17.77
N LYS A 420 -15.05 4.24 -17.63
CA LYS A 420 -14.23 3.42 -18.54
C LYS A 420 -14.49 1.93 -18.37
N GLY A 421 -14.61 1.17 -19.45
CA GLY A 421 -14.68 -0.28 -19.45
C GLY A 421 -13.28 -0.94 -19.41
N PHE A 422 -13.23 -2.26 -19.35
CA PHE A 422 -11.95 -3.00 -19.23
C PHE A 422 -11.18 -3.16 -20.55
N GLY A 423 -11.77 -2.83 -21.70
CA GLY A 423 -11.17 -3.08 -23.03
C GLY A 423 -10.18 -2.01 -23.51
N GLY A 424 -9.98 -0.93 -22.75
CA GLY A 424 -9.23 0.24 -23.21
C GLY A 424 -9.84 0.81 -24.50
N ASP A 425 -8.99 1.10 -25.49
CA ASP A 425 -9.42 1.60 -26.80
C ASP A 425 -9.85 0.49 -27.78
N SER A 426 -9.70 -0.79 -27.39
CA SER A 426 -10.06 -1.90 -28.25
C SER A 426 -11.57 -2.04 -28.37
N LYS A 427 -12.04 -2.10 -29.61
CA LYS A 427 -13.46 -2.25 -29.94
C LYS A 427 -13.90 -3.70 -30.08
N LEU A 428 -12.97 -4.64 -30.20
CA LEU A 428 -13.26 -6.05 -30.45
C LEU A 428 -12.39 -6.93 -29.55
N PRO A 429 -12.85 -8.15 -29.22
CA PRO A 429 -12.05 -9.13 -28.49
C PRO A 429 -10.77 -9.49 -29.26
N THR A 430 -9.70 -9.80 -28.54
CA THR A 430 -8.45 -10.29 -29.13
C THR A 430 -8.58 -11.73 -29.64
N SER A 431 -9.44 -12.55 -29.03
CA SER A 431 -9.70 -13.93 -29.46
C SER A 431 -11.00 -14.49 -28.86
N PHE A 432 -11.46 -15.63 -29.39
CA PHE A 432 -12.62 -16.38 -28.85
C PHE A 432 -12.32 -16.92 -27.47
N ASP A 433 -11.08 -17.37 -27.27
CA ASP A 433 -10.56 -17.90 -26.01
C ASP A 433 -10.75 -16.91 -24.84
N VAL A 434 -10.46 -15.64 -25.10
CA VAL A 434 -10.67 -14.53 -24.16
C VAL A 434 -12.16 -14.31 -23.86
N VAL A 435 -13.03 -14.40 -24.88
CA VAL A 435 -14.49 -14.29 -24.72
C VAL A 435 -15.03 -15.44 -23.89
N ALA A 436 -14.62 -16.68 -24.16
CA ALA A 436 -15.02 -17.87 -23.42
C ALA A 436 -14.67 -17.74 -21.93
N ARG A 437 -13.42 -17.35 -21.61
CA ARG A 437 -13.01 -17.14 -20.21
C ARG A 437 -13.85 -16.08 -19.52
N ALA A 438 -14.07 -14.94 -20.17
CA ALA A 438 -14.87 -13.86 -19.60
C ALA A 438 -16.34 -14.23 -19.43
N GLN A 439 -16.91 -15.00 -20.37
CA GLN A 439 -18.28 -15.51 -20.30
C GLN A 439 -18.46 -16.37 -19.05
N VAL A 440 -17.58 -17.34 -18.80
CA VAL A 440 -17.67 -18.18 -17.58
C VAL A 440 -17.68 -17.32 -16.33
N ILE A 441 -16.73 -16.39 -16.18
CA ILE A 441 -16.62 -15.57 -14.98
C ILE A 441 -17.85 -14.66 -14.83
N LEU A 442 -18.26 -13.96 -15.87
CA LEU A 442 -19.36 -13.01 -15.78
C LEU A 442 -20.72 -13.69 -15.63
N SER A 443 -20.94 -14.86 -16.22
CA SER A 443 -22.16 -15.65 -15.97
C SER A 443 -22.28 -16.06 -14.50
N THR A 444 -21.17 -16.29 -13.78
CA THR A 444 -21.22 -16.52 -12.32
C THR A 444 -21.57 -15.26 -11.51
N GLN A 445 -21.24 -14.07 -12.01
CA GLN A 445 -21.47 -12.80 -11.30
C GLN A 445 -22.81 -12.14 -11.63
N ALA A 446 -23.18 -12.13 -12.91
CA ALA A 446 -24.39 -11.49 -13.44
C ALA A 446 -25.57 -12.48 -13.58
N GLY A 447 -25.31 -13.79 -13.62
CA GLY A 447 -26.33 -14.81 -13.87
C GLY A 447 -26.70 -14.96 -15.35
N ASN A 448 -27.60 -15.89 -15.66
CA ASN A 448 -27.88 -16.37 -17.02
C ASN A 448 -28.91 -15.53 -17.82
N LYS A 449 -29.13 -14.26 -17.45
CA LYS A 449 -30.20 -13.41 -18.03
C LYS A 449 -29.70 -12.22 -18.84
N VAL A 450 -28.38 -12.04 -18.98
CA VAL A 450 -27.81 -10.87 -19.66
C VAL A 450 -28.24 -10.81 -21.13
N SER A 451 -28.28 -11.95 -21.83
CA SER A 451 -28.70 -12.01 -23.24
C SER A 451 -30.19 -11.69 -23.43
N GLU A 452 -31.06 -12.16 -22.51
CA GLU A 452 -32.49 -11.84 -22.53
C GLU A 452 -32.73 -10.34 -22.31
N GLU A 453 -32.08 -9.78 -21.29
CA GLU A 453 -32.16 -8.35 -20.97
C GLU A 453 -31.64 -7.48 -22.11
N TYR A 454 -30.55 -7.88 -22.76
CA TYR A 454 -30.03 -7.20 -23.95
C TYR A 454 -31.06 -7.19 -25.10
N LYS A 455 -31.68 -8.34 -25.38
CA LYS A 455 -32.72 -8.46 -26.42
C LYS A 455 -33.94 -7.60 -26.10
N LEU A 456 -34.34 -7.51 -24.83
CA LEU A 456 -35.41 -6.63 -24.35
C LEU A 456 -35.06 -5.16 -24.59
N LEU A 457 -33.92 -4.68 -24.08
CA LEU A 457 -33.48 -3.29 -24.24
C LEU A 457 -33.35 -2.91 -25.72
N ARG A 458 -32.82 -3.81 -26.55
CA ARG A 458 -32.74 -3.62 -28.01
C ARG A 458 -34.13 -3.47 -28.63
N SER A 459 -35.09 -4.32 -28.26
CA SER A 459 -36.46 -4.23 -28.76
C SER A 459 -37.16 -2.93 -28.34
N GLU A 460 -36.86 -2.41 -27.14
CA GLU A 460 -37.42 -1.15 -26.66
C GLU A 460 -36.87 0.06 -27.40
N VAL A 461 -35.58 0.03 -27.75
CA VAL A 461 -34.94 1.05 -28.59
C VAL A 461 -35.46 0.97 -30.02
N ASP A 462 -35.54 -0.23 -30.61
CA ASP A 462 -36.04 -0.44 -31.97
C ASP A 462 -37.52 -0.03 -32.10
N ALA A 463 -38.32 -0.22 -31.04
CA ALA A 463 -39.70 0.24 -30.95
C ALA A 463 -39.86 1.73 -30.60
N GLY A 464 -38.76 2.46 -30.37
CA GLY A 464 -38.77 3.89 -30.00
C GLY A 464 -39.29 4.18 -28.59
N ARG A 465 -39.42 3.17 -27.72
CA ARG A 465 -39.82 3.35 -26.31
C ARG A 465 -38.69 3.87 -25.43
N MET A 466 -37.44 3.65 -25.83
CA MET A 466 -36.24 4.08 -25.12
C MET A 466 -35.25 4.71 -26.10
N SER A 467 -34.61 5.81 -25.68
CA SER A 467 -33.54 6.44 -26.45
C SER A 467 -32.17 5.87 -26.06
N MET A 468 -31.18 5.98 -26.94
CA MET A 468 -29.79 5.62 -26.63
C MET A 468 -29.18 6.50 -25.53
N GLU A 469 -29.62 7.75 -25.41
CA GLU A 469 -29.23 8.65 -24.33
C GLU A 469 -29.78 8.16 -22.99
N SER A 470 -31.03 7.68 -22.97
CA SER A 470 -31.62 7.05 -21.78
C SER A 470 -30.86 5.77 -21.38
N ALA A 471 -30.37 4.98 -22.34
CA ALA A 471 -29.50 3.83 -22.09
C ALA A 471 -28.16 4.24 -21.47
N GLY A 472 -27.57 5.32 -21.98
CA GLY A 472 -26.38 5.95 -21.39
C GLY A 472 -26.60 6.31 -19.92
N TYR A 473 -27.73 6.94 -19.64
CA TYR A 473 -28.08 7.40 -18.29
C TYR A 473 -28.23 6.22 -17.33
N LEU A 474 -28.91 5.17 -17.79
CA LEU A 474 -29.04 3.93 -17.03
C LEU A 474 -27.68 3.34 -16.69
N VAL A 475 -26.74 3.24 -17.64
CA VAL A 475 -25.39 2.72 -17.38
C VAL A 475 -24.64 3.60 -16.38
N SER A 476 -24.67 4.92 -16.55
CA SER A 476 -24.04 5.88 -15.64
C SER A 476 -24.55 5.69 -14.20
N GLU A 477 -25.88 5.59 -14.05
CA GLU A 477 -26.52 5.46 -12.75
C GLU A 477 -26.15 4.13 -12.09
N LEU A 478 -26.27 3.02 -12.84
CA LEU A 478 -25.93 1.68 -12.35
C LEU A 478 -24.48 1.60 -11.91
N ARG A 479 -23.54 2.17 -12.67
CA ARG A 479 -22.11 2.17 -12.33
C ARG A 479 -21.75 3.11 -11.19
N SER A 480 -22.51 4.18 -10.98
CA SER A 480 -22.24 5.16 -9.91
C SER A 480 -22.82 4.79 -8.54
N ARG A 481 -23.87 3.97 -8.49
CA ARG A 481 -24.50 3.45 -7.24
C ARG A 481 -23.72 2.30 -6.59
N ILE A 482 -22.62 1.97 -7.22
CA ILE A 482 -21.76 0.82 -6.98
C ILE A 482 -20.46 1.41 -6.44
N VAL A 483 -20.21 1.24 -5.13
CA VAL A 483 -19.10 1.81 -4.30
C VAL A 483 -18.10 2.70 -5.06
N LYS A 484 -18.14 4.01 -4.81
CA LYS A 484 -17.18 4.93 -5.44
C LYS A 484 -15.78 4.70 -4.85
N PRO A 485 -14.70 4.94 -5.61
CA PRO A 485 -13.34 5.08 -5.07
C PRO A 485 -13.23 5.94 -3.81
N GLU A 486 -14.10 6.94 -3.70
CA GLU A 486 -14.21 7.90 -2.58
C GLU A 486 -14.90 7.33 -1.33
N ASP A 487 -15.70 6.27 -1.48
CA ASP A 487 -16.40 5.61 -0.39
C ASP A 487 -15.50 4.62 0.38
N PHE A 488 -14.34 4.26 -0.20
CA PHE A 488 -13.35 3.42 0.47
C PHE A 488 -12.59 4.22 1.51
N ILE A 489 -12.89 3.95 2.77
CA ILE A 489 -12.16 4.48 3.92
C ILE A 489 -11.08 3.46 4.31
N PRO A 490 -9.80 3.85 4.37
CA PRO A 490 -8.77 3.11 5.11
C PRO A 490 -9.20 2.94 6.57
N GLU A 491 -9.29 1.71 7.07
CA GLU A 491 -9.67 1.48 8.48
C GLU A 491 -8.61 2.06 9.44
N SER A 492 -7.39 2.30 8.94
CA SER A 492 -6.33 2.97 9.67
C SER A 492 -5.49 3.90 8.77
N VAL A 493 -4.88 4.90 9.41
CA VAL A 493 -3.84 5.76 8.80
C VAL A 493 -2.66 4.90 8.33
N ASP A 494 -2.28 3.86 9.07
CA ASP A 494 -1.22 2.92 8.69
C ASP A 494 -1.51 2.18 7.37
N GLU A 495 -2.77 1.83 7.09
CA GLU A 495 -3.18 1.30 5.79
C GLU A 495 -3.05 2.33 4.67
N THR A 496 -3.14 3.62 4.97
CA THR A 496 -2.96 4.70 3.99
C THR A 496 -1.48 5.01 3.76
N VAL A 497 -0.70 5.02 4.83
CA VAL A 497 0.75 5.20 4.80
C VAL A 497 1.40 4.05 4.02
N SER A 498 0.97 2.81 4.28
CA SER A 498 1.32 1.62 3.48
C SER A 498 0.90 1.71 1.99
N PHE A 499 -0.03 2.58 1.61
CA PHE A 499 -0.43 2.85 0.21
C PHE A 499 0.49 3.86 -0.46
N MET A 500 0.97 4.82 0.32
CA MET A 500 1.80 5.93 -0.13
C MET A 500 3.29 5.61 -0.19
N HIS A 501 3.72 4.55 0.50
CA HIS A 501 5.06 3.99 0.37
C HIS A 501 5.25 3.36 -1.02
N THR A 502 5.68 4.18 -1.96
CA THR A 502 6.37 3.69 -3.15
C THR A 502 7.79 3.33 -2.72
N ASP A 503 7.98 2.11 -2.23
CA ASP A 503 9.32 1.64 -1.91
C ASP A 503 10.12 1.54 -3.21
N PHE A 504 11.36 2.02 -3.22
CA PHE A 504 12.28 1.84 -4.36
C PHE A 504 12.32 0.38 -4.85
N ILE A 505 12.12 -0.58 -3.93
CA ILE A 505 11.98 -2.01 -4.25
C ILE A 505 10.76 -2.27 -5.12
N GLU A 506 9.59 -1.72 -4.79
CA GLU A 506 8.37 -1.89 -5.59
C GLU A 506 8.56 -1.36 -7.01
N ASP A 507 9.09 -0.14 -7.14
CA ASP A 507 9.34 0.46 -8.46
C ASP A 507 10.40 -0.32 -9.26
N SER A 508 11.44 -0.82 -8.60
CA SER A 508 12.46 -1.65 -9.23
C SER A 508 11.91 -3.00 -9.72
N LEU A 509 11.04 -3.64 -8.92
CA LEU A 509 10.35 -4.88 -9.30
C LEU A 509 9.39 -4.66 -10.49
N ARG A 510 8.66 -3.55 -10.49
CA ARG A 510 7.76 -3.17 -11.58
C ARG A 510 8.52 -2.86 -12.87
N ASN A 511 9.60 -2.08 -12.78
CA ASN A 511 10.50 -1.81 -13.90
C ASN A 511 11.06 -3.12 -14.50
N LYS A 512 11.49 -4.06 -13.67
CA LYS A 512 11.94 -5.38 -14.11
C LYS A 512 10.86 -6.12 -14.90
N ALA A 513 9.63 -6.17 -14.39
CA ALA A 513 8.51 -6.82 -15.07
C ALA A 513 8.17 -6.19 -16.42
N LEU A 514 8.22 -4.86 -16.50
CA LEU A 514 8.03 -4.11 -17.75
C LEU A 514 9.12 -4.44 -18.77
N LEU A 515 10.38 -4.51 -18.33
CA LEU A 515 11.50 -4.84 -19.20
C LEU A 515 11.44 -6.30 -19.69
N GLU A 516 11.05 -7.24 -18.81
CA GLU A 516 10.79 -8.64 -19.18
C GLU A 516 9.74 -8.75 -20.29
N ARG A 517 8.66 -7.96 -20.18
CA ARG A 517 7.64 -7.87 -21.24
C ARG A 517 8.22 -7.34 -22.55
N LYS A 518 8.97 -6.24 -22.52
CA LYS A 518 9.62 -5.68 -23.73
C LYS A 518 10.56 -6.69 -24.40
N VAL A 519 11.30 -7.47 -23.62
CA VAL A 519 12.15 -8.54 -24.16
C VAL A 519 11.32 -9.64 -24.82
N GLN A 520 10.20 -10.06 -24.22
CA GLN A 520 9.29 -11.03 -24.83
C GLN A 520 8.65 -10.51 -26.13
N GLU A 521 8.37 -9.21 -26.20
CA GLU A 521 7.82 -8.54 -27.39
C GLU A 521 8.90 -8.25 -28.47
N GLY A 522 10.17 -8.56 -28.20
CA GLY A 522 11.30 -8.37 -29.12
C GLY A 522 11.84 -6.95 -29.17
N GLU A 523 11.38 -6.07 -28.28
CA GLU A 523 11.76 -4.64 -28.21
C GLU A 523 12.86 -4.35 -27.15
N GLY A 524 13.17 -5.32 -26.28
CA GLY A 524 14.09 -5.16 -25.15
C GLY A 524 15.46 -5.84 -25.30
N ARG A 525 16.40 -5.51 -24.40
CA ARG A 525 17.73 -6.15 -24.31
C ARG A 525 17.83 -7.02 -23.06
N GLU A 526 18.12 -8.30 -23.20
CA GLU A 526 18.30 -9.25 -22.08
C GLU A 526 19.36 -8.80 -21.05
N ALA A 527 20.42 -8.13 -21.53
CA ALA A 527 21.49 -7.62 -20.68
C ALA A 527 21.02 -6.62 -19.61
N GLU A 528 19.97 -5.85 -19.91
CA GLU A 528 19.44 -4.83 -18.98
C GLU A 528 18.66 -5.48 -17.83
N ILE A 529 17.98 -6.61 -18.07
CA ILE A 529 17.32 -7.43 -17.03
C ILE A 529 18.36 -7.97 -16.05
N LEU A 530 19.52 -8.41 -16.56
CA LEU A 530 20.59 -8.95 -15.73
C LEU A 530 21.17 -7.87 -14.80
N ILE A 531 21.32 -6.63 -15.30
CA ILE A 531 21.82 -5.50 -14.49
C ILE A 531 20.79 -5.15 -13.40
N LEU A 532 19.52 -4.98 -13.75
CA LEU A 532 18.45 -4.68 -12.79
C LEU A 532 18.31 -5.76 -11.71
N SER A 533 18.40 -7.03 -12.09
CA SER A 533 18.34 -8.14 -11.12
C SER A 533 19.54 -8.14 -10.16
N GLY A 534 20.74 -7.81 -10.64
CA GLY A 534 21.92 -7.62 -9.80
C GLY A 534 21.79 -6.46 -8.81
N LEU A 535 21.22 -5.32 -9.25
CA LEU A 535 20.98 -4.16 -8.39
C LEU A 535 19.95 -4.46 -7.30
N LEU A 536 18.85 -5.12 -7.64
CA LEU A 536 17.83 -5.57 -6.68
C LEU A 536 18.45 -6.48 -5.60
N ALA A 537 19.25 -7.47 -6.00
CA ALA A 537 19.89 -8.38 -5.05
C ALA A 537 20.86 -7.63 -4.11
N LYS A 538 21.55 -6.61 -4.61
CA LYS A 538 22.45 -5.77 -3.80
C LYS A 538 21.67 -4.90 -2.81
N GLU A 539 20.59 -4.28 -3.26
CA GLU A 539 19.77 -3.41 -2.41
C GLU A 539 18.98 -4.20 -1.36
N GLU A 540 18.47 -5.38 -1.69
CA GLU A 540 17.88 -6.31 -0.73
C GLU A 540 18.90 -6.73 0.35
N ALA A 541 20.15 -6.99 -0.06
CA ALA A 541 21.23 -7.28 0.88
C ALA A 541 21.57 -6.06 1.77
N GLU A 542 21.57 -4.85 1.21
CA GLU A 542 21.80 -3.60 1.95
C GLU A 542 20.66 -3.30 2.94
N LYS A 543 19.38 -3.41 2.53
CA LYS A 543 18.23 -3.24 3.43
C LYS A 543 18.21 -4.30 4.53
N LYS A 544 18.55 -5.54 4.21
CA LYS A 544 18.66 -6.61 5.20
C LYS A 544 19.77 -6.31 6.20
N ALA A 545 20.94 -5.90 5.73
CA ALA A 545 22.06 -5.49 6.59
C ALA A 545 21.70 -4.28 7.48
N LEU A 546 20.98 -3.29 6.93
CA LEU A 546 20.51 -2.12 7.66
C LEU A 546 19.46 -2.49 8.71
N SER A 547 18.51 -3.37 8.37
CA SER A 547 17.50 -3.90 9.29
C SER A 547 18.14 -4.70 10.41
N ASP A 548 19.11 -5.56 10.10
CA ASP A 548 19.85 -6.35 11.08
C ASP A 548 20.68 -5.45 12.01
N SER A 549 21.30 -4.40 11.46
CA SER A 549 22.00 -3.34 12.20
C SER A 549 21.07 -2.58 13.14
N PHE A 550 19.89 -2.19 12.67
CA PHE A 550 18.91 -1.45 13.47
C PHE A 550 18.33 -2.33 14.59
N ALA A 551 18.02 -3.59 14.29
CA ALA A 551 17.59 -4.57 15.29
C ALA A 551 18.67 -4.84 16.35
N ALA A 552 19.95 -4.87 15.95
CA ALA A 552 21.07 -4.98 16.88
C ALA A 552 21.21 -3.73 17.76
N GLN A 553 21.02 -2.53 17.20
CA GLN A 553 21.06 -1.26 17.93
C GLN A 553 19.90 -1.13 18.94
N GLN A 554 18.69 -1.55 18.56
CA GLN A 554 17.55 -1.62 19.48
C GLN A 554 17.83 -2.58 20.64
N LYS A 555 18.28 -3.82 20.34
CA LYS A 555 18.66 -4.79 21.39
C LYS A 555 19.78 -4.25 22.30
N PHE A 556 20.75 -3.54 21.75
CA PHE A 556 21.80 -2.90 22.54
C PHE A 556 21.21 -1.83 23.47
N SER A 557 20.35 -0.95 22.95
CA SER A 557 19.70 0.10 23.74
C SER A 557 18.81 -0.46 24.86
N GLU A 558 18.06 -1.53 24.60
CA GLU A 558 17.26 -2.23 25.60
C GLU A 558 18.12 -2.87 26.68
N ASN A 559 19.24 -3.50 26.28
CA ASN A 559 20.19 -4.10 27.22
C ASN A 559 20.87 -3.03 28.08
N SER A 560 21.31 -1.91 27.52
CA SER A 560 21.86 -0.79 28.29
C SER A 560 20.83 -0.23 29.27
N ARG A 561 19.57 -0.06 28.86
CA ARG A 561 18.48 0.37 29.74
C ARG A 561 18.22 -0.64 30.87
N ARG A 562 18.26 -1.95 30.58
CA ARG A 562 18.16 -3.01 31.59
C ARG A 562 19.33 -2.96 32.58
N GLU A 563 20.55 -2.71 32.11
CA GLU A 563 21.72 -2.56 32.97
C GLU A 563 21.62 -1.33 33.88
N ASP A 564 21.13 -0.21 33.37
CA ASP A 564 21.00 1.02 34.17
C ASP A 564 19.89 0.89 35.22
N ILE A 565 18.76 0.26 34.88
CA ILE A 565 17.73 -0.12 35.85
C ILE A 565 18.33 -1.03 36.92
N ARG A 566 19.14 -2.03 36.53
CA ARG A 566 19.83 -2.94 37.47
C ARG A 566 20.83 -2.20 38.36
N LYS A 567 21.58 -1.23 37.83
CA LYS A 567 22.51 -0.40 38.60
C LYS A 567 21.76 0.49 39.60
N GLN A 568 20.66 1.11 39.18
CA GLN A 568 19.78 1.88 40.06
C GLN A 568 19.18 1.01 41.16
N GLU A 569 18.72 -0.20 40.83
CA GLU A 569 18.22 -1.17 41.79
C GLU A 569 19.28 -1.56 42.82
N LEU A 570 20.50 -1.89 42.38
CA LEU A 570 21.61 -2.21 43.27
C LEU A 570 21.97 -1.05 44.18
N ARG A 571 21.95 0.19 43.68
CA ARG A 571 22.15 1.40 44.50
C ARG A 571 21.05 1.57 45.55
N PHE A 572 19.79 1.43 45.14
CA PHE A 572 18.65 1.54 46.05
C PHE A 572 18.68 0.46 47.14
N ARG A 573 18.95 -0.80 46.77
CA ARG A 573 19.14 -1.92 47.72
C ARG A 573 20.27 -1.64 48.70
N ARG A 574 21.41 -1.11 48.24
CA ARG A 574 22.53 -0.76 49.14
C ARG A 574 22.12 0.30 50.16
N LEU A 575 21.41 1.34 49.74
CA LEU A 575 20.94 2.41 50.63
C LEU A 575 19.89 1.91 51.63
N SER A 576 18.92 1.12 51.19
CA SER A 576 17.82 0.62 52.03
C SER A 576 18.25 -0.43 53.07
N TYR A 577 19.39 -1.09 52.85
CA TYR A 577 19.98 -2.06 53.80
C TYR A 577 20.89 -1.41 54.86
N VAL A 578 21.28 -0.14 54.73
CA VAL A 578 22.18 0.53 55.68
C VAL A 578 21.61 0.49 57.10
N ASP A 579 20.33 0.84 57.26
CA ASP A 579 19.69 0.87 58.58
C ASP A 579 19.55 -0.53 59.18
N ALA A 580 19.21 -1.52 58.35
CA ALA A 580 19.12 -2.91 58.78
C ALA A 580 20.48 -3.45 59.24
N ARG A 581 21.57 -3.04 58.57
CA ARG A 581 22.94 -3.39 58.95
C ARG A 581 23.33 -2.72 60.26
N LYS A 582 23.14 -1.40 60.40
CA LYS A 582 23.41 -0.66 61.65
C LYS A 582 22.64 -1.26 62.84
N GLN A 583 21.38 -1.61 62.64
CA GLN A 583 20.55 -2.24 63.67
C GLN A 583 21.07 -3.63 64.06
N SER A 584 21.51 -4.44 63.08
CA SER A 584 22.11 -5.75 63.37
C SER A 584 23.46 -5.66 64.10
N GLU A 585 24.27 -4.65 63.79
CA GLU A 585 25.53 -4.37 64.50
C GLU A 585 25.27 -3.92 65.94
N SER A 586 24.24 -3.10 66.16
CA SER A 586 23.78 -2.70 67.49
C SER A 586 23.24 -3.88 68.29
N GLU A 587 22.42 -4.76 67.69
CA GLU A 587 21.94 -5.98 68.34
C GLU A 587 23.07 -6.90 68.77
N TYR A 588 24.06 -7.12 67.90
CA TYR A 588 25.22 -7.93 68.24
C TYR A 588 25.98 -7.37 69.44
N ARG A 589 26.20 -6.05 69.48
CA ARG A 589 26.83 -5.36 70.61
C ARG A 589 25.99 -5.45 71.89
N ASN A 590 24.67 -5.29 71.79
CA ASN A 590 23.77 -5.37 72.93
C ASN A 590 23.73 -6.78 73.51
N PHE A 591 23.68 -7.83 72.68
CA PHE A 591 23.77 -9.21 73.15
C PHE A 591 25.09 -9.51 73.86
N LEU A 592 26.21 -9.01 73.33
CA LEU A 592 27.50 -9.13 74.00
C LEU A 592 27.52 -8.40 75.35
N LEU A 593 26.94 -7.20 75.42
CA LEU A 593 26.86 -6.40 76.65
C LEU A 593 25.99 -7.09 77.71
N VAL A 594 24.84 -7.65 77.34
CA VAL A 594 23.98 -8.40 78.26
C VAL A 594 24.69 -9.63 78.81
N ILE A 595 25.40 -10.38 77.97
CA ILE A 595 26.19 -11.54 78.41
C ILE A 595 27.30 -11.11 79.37
N TYR A 596 27.94 -9.97 79.09
CA TYR A 596 28.93 -9.38 79.98
C TYR A 596 28.34 -9.03 81.36
N LEU A 597 27.19 -8.35 81.40
CA LEU A 597 26.52 -8.01 82.65
C LEU A 597 26.08 -9.25 83.45
N VAL A 598 25.55 -10.28 82.79
CA VAL A 598 25.16 -11.54 83.45
C VAL A 598 26.37 -12.24 84.06
N ALA A 599 27.49 -12.29 83.35
CA ALA A 599 28.71 -12.91 83.85
C ALA A 599 29.34 -12.13 85.02
N VAL A 600 29.32 -10.80 84.97
CA VAL A 600 29.74 -9.95 86.11
C VAL A 600 28.81 -10.17 87.31
N GLY A 601 27.50 -10.25 87.09
CA GLY A 601 26.52 -10.55 88.15
C GLY A 601 26.74 -11.92 88.80
N LEU A 602 27.02 -12.96 87.99
CA LEU A 602 27.36 -14.30 88.49
C LEU A 602 28.68 -14.31 89.27
N ALA A 603 29.70 -13.60 88.79
CA ALA A 603 30.97 -13.45 89.50
C ALA A 603 30.75 -12.76 90.87
N ALA A 604 29.97 -11.67 90.90
CA ALA A 604 29.62 -10.98 92.13
C ALA A 604 28.82 -11.87 93.10
N LEU A 605 27.87 -12.67 92.59
CA LEU A 605 27.12 -13.64 93.39
C LEU A 605 28.03 -14.71 94.01
N LEU A 606 28.97 -15.26 93.23
CA LEU A 606 29.94 -16.25 93.70
C LEU A 606 30.87 -15.66 94.77
N ILE A 607 31.29 -14.41 94.60
CA ILE A 607 32.07 -13.69 95.61
C ILE A 607 31.21 -13.48 96.87
N PHE A 608 29.94 -13.07 96.73
CA PHE A 608 29.04 -12.85 97.86
C PHE A 608 28.77 -14.13 98.68
N ILE A 609 28.56 -15.27 98.02
CA ILE A 609 28.34 -16.57 98.68
C ILE A 609 29.63 -17.07 99.35
N GLY A 610 30.80 -16.77 98.79
CA GLY A 610 32.09 -17.26 99.26
C GLY A 610 32.72 -16.50 100.42
N ILE A 611 32.19 -15.32 100.79
CA ILE A 611 32.72 -14.50 101.88
C ILE A 611 32.01 -14.85 103.20
N THR A 612 32.79 -15.26 104.20
CA THR A 612 32.33 -15.50 105.58
C THR A 612 32.92 -14.46 106.54
N PRO A 613 32.28 -14.16 107.70
CA PRO A 613 32.75 -13.10 108.61
C PRO A 613 34.14 -13.33 109.22
N SER A 614 34.67 -14.55 109.13
CA SER A 614 35.99 -14.95 109.64
C SER A 614 37.13 -14.81 108.61
N ASP A 615 36.84 -14.36 107.39
CA ASP A 615 37.83 -14.37 106.31
C ASP A 615 38.83 -13.21 106.40
N THR A 616 40.11 -13.54 106.19
CA THR A 616 41.21 -12.56 106.14
C THR A 616 41.24 -11.82 104.81
N LEU A 617 41.75 -10.58 104.82
CA LEU A 617 41.83 -9.69 103.65
C LEU A 617 42.54 -10.36 102.44
N LEU A 618 43.52 -11.23 102.72
CA LEU A 618 44.24 -12.00 101.71
C LEU A 618 43.35 -13.09 101.06
N GLY A 619 42.50 -13.76 101.85
CA GLY A 619 41.58 -14.80 101.37
C GLY A 619 40.49 -14.26 100.44
N VAL A 620 39.96 -13.08 100.75
CA VAL A 620 38.99 -12.40 99.87
C VAL A 620 39.66 -12.00 98.54
N SER A 621 40.89 -11.51 98.58
CA SER A 621 41.62 -11.11 97.36
C SER A 621 41.95 -12.28 96.43
N SER A 622 42.28 -13.45 96.99
CA SER A 622 42.57 -14.66 96.20
C SER A 622 41.30 -15.24 95.56
N LEU A 623 40.17 -15.18 96.26
CA LEU A 623 38.87 -15.62 95.73
C LEU A 623 38.42 -14.73 94.57
N ILE A 624 38.57 -13.41 94.68
CA ILE A 624 38.29 -12.47 93.59
C ILE A 624 39.18 -12.76 92.36
N ALA A 625 40.48 -12.97 92.57
CA ALA A 625 41.41 -13.30 91.48
C ALA A 625 41.07 -14.65 90.81
N GLY A 626 40.66 -15.66 91.58
CA GLY A 626 40.23 -16.96 91.09
C GLY A 626 38.95 -16.88 90.24
N VAL A 627 37.93 -16.17 90.72
CA VAL A 627 36.67 -15.99 89.99
C VAL A 627 36.88 -15.19 88.69
N LEU A 628 37.72 -14.16 88.70
CA LEU A 628 38.07 -13.39 87.49
C LEU A 628 38.78 -14.24 86.44
N SER A 629 39.71 -15.11 86.85
CA SER A 629 40.44 -15.98 85.91
C SER A 629 39.56 -17.03 85.21
N LEU A 630 38.47 -17.47 85.86
CA LEU A 630 37.47 -18.38 85.27
C LEU A 630 36.47 -17.66 84.34
N ALA A 631 36.20 -16.37 84.57
CA ALA A 631 35.27 -15.61 83.74
C ALA A 631 35.86 -15.24 82.36
N ILE A 632 37.17 -14.93 82.29
CA ILE A 632 37.85 -14.45 81.08
C ILE A 632 37.74 -15.43 79.87
N PRO A 633 37.93 -16.76 80.02
CA PRO A 633 37.83 -17.71 78.91
C PRO A 633 36.41 -17.82 78.32
N VAL A 634 35.37 -17.65 79.14
CA VAL A 634 33.96 -17.73 78.71
C VAL A 634 33.62 -16.61 77.73
N PHE A 635 34.19 -15.42 77.92
CA PHE A 635 34.04 -14.27 77.01
C PHE A 635 34.76 -14.45 75.67
N SER A 636 35.83 -15.25 75.63
CA SER A 636 36.61 -15.50 74.41
C SER A 636 36.13 -16.75 73.63
N SER A 637 35.07 -17.41 74.09
CA SER A 637 34.64 -18.66 73.48
C SER A 637 34.10 -18.43 72.06
N LYS A 638 34.84 -18.94 71.07
CA LYS A 638 34.47 -18.86 69.64
C LYS A 638 33.07 -19.44 69.39
N LYS A 639 32.64 -20.42 70.18
CA LYS A 639 31.32 -21.05 70.08
C LYS A 639 30.19 -20.07 70.42
N LEU A 640 30.32 -19.30 71.51
CA LEU A 640 29.30 -18.33 71.93
C LEU A 640 29.16 -17.18 70.92
N CYS A 641 30.28 -16.60 70.48
CA CYS A 641 30.27 -15.60 69.41
C CYS A 641 29.66 -16.15 68.10
N SER A 642 29.90 -17.42 67.78
CA SER A 642 29.28 -18.06 66.61
C SER A 642 27.75 -18.18 66.75
N LEU A 643 27.23 -18.48 67.94
CA LEU A 643 25.79 -18.62 68.17
C LEU A 643 25.07 -17.26 68.09
N ILE A 644 25.65 -16.22 68.71
CA ILE A 644 25.12 -14.85 68.65
C ILE A 644 25.14 -14.37 67.20
N SER A 645 26.26 -14.56 66.50
CA SER A 645 26.36 -14.15 65.09
C SER A 645 25.38 -14.90 64.18
N ARG A 646 25.12 -16.19 64.43
CA ARG A 646 24.09 -16.97 63.70
C ARG A 646 22.69 -16.39 63.93
N ARG A 647 22.35 -16.01 65.17
CA ARG A 647 21.04 -15.47 65.51
C ARG A 647 20.83 -14.06 64.94
N VAL A 648 21.82 -13.18 65.07
CA VAL A 648 21.80 -11.84 64.46
C VAL A 648 21.73 -11.92 62.94
N ARG A 649 22.48 -12.84 62.30
CA ARG A 649 22.40 -13.08 60.85
C ARG A 649 21.02 -13.57 60.42
N ARG A 650 20.35 -14.40 61.22
CA ARG A 650 18.98 -14.88 60.93
C ARG A 650 17.98 -13.73 60.96
N ASN A 651 18.04 -12.88 61.99
CA ASN A 651 17.18 -11.68 62.10
C ASN A 651 17.45 -10.69 60.96
N TYR A 652 18.72 -10.44 60.63
CA TYR A 652 19.12 -9.59 59.51
C TYR A 652 18.58 -10.11 58.17
N ARG A 653 18.68 -11.42 57.91
CA ARG A 653 18.12 -12.05 56.70
C ARG A 653 16.60 -11.92 56.65
N SER A 654 15.90 -12.09 57.77
CA SER A 654 14.45 -11.92 57.85
C SER A 654 14.03 -10.50 57.50
N ARG A 655 14.71 -9.48 58.05
CA ARG A 655 14.42 -8.06 57.76
C ARG A 655 14.70 -7.67 56.32
N ILE A 656 15.76 -8.21 55.72
CA ILE A 656 16.02 -8.02 54.29
C ILE A 656 14.92 -8.68 53.46
N SER A 657 14.50 -9.91 53.80
CA SER A 657 13.43 -10.61 53.10
C SER A 657 12.11 -9.83 53.15
N GLU A 658 11.81 -9.20 54.28
CA GLU A 658 10.61 -8.38 54.46
C GLU A 658 10.70 -7.05 53.69
N LYS A 659 11.83 -6.34 53.78
CA LYS A 659 12.07 -5.11 52.98
C LYS A 659 12.01 -5.39 51.47
N ASN A 660 12.48 -6.55 51.02
CA ASN A 660 12.40 -6.97 49.62
C ASN A 660 10.98 -7.29 49.15
N ARG A 661 10.05 -7.53 50.08
CA ARG A 661 8.64 -7.81 49.77
C ARG A 661 7.84 -6.55 49.40
N TYR A 662 8.27 -5.38 49.86
CA TYR A 662 7.61 -4.08 49.64
C TYR A 662 8.34 -3.19 48.62
N LEU A 663 9.32 -3.73 47.90
CA LEU A 663 10.03 -3.03 46.85
C LEU A 663 9.14 -2.95 45.58
N PRO A 664 8.93 -1.76 44.99
CA PRO A 664 7.89 -1.50 43.99
C PRO A 664 8.03 -2.22 42.63
N LEU A 665 9.01 -3.11 42.43
CA LEU A 665 9.32 -3.69 41.12
C LEU A 665 9.38 -5.23 41.07
N THR A 666 9.20 -5.94 42.18
CA THR A 666 8.92 -7.40 42.14
C THR A 666 7.51 -7.72 41.65
N PHE A 667 6.60 -6.74 41.65
CA PHE A 667 5.22 -6.90 41.17
C PHE A 667 5.09 -6.95 39.64
N ARG A 668 6.06 -6.43 38.87
CA ARG A 668 5.96 -6.34 37.40
C ARG A 668 6.53 -7.52 36.61
N THR A 669 7.18 -8.48 37.27
CA THR A 669 7.70 -9.68 36.58
C THR A 669 6.70 -10.84 36.52
N VAL A 670 5.52 -10.72 37.14
CA VAL A 670 4.50 -11.78 37.14
C VAL A 670 3.39 -11.55 36.09
N GLU A 671 3.25 -10.34 35.54
CA GLU A 671 2.22 -10.02 34.52
C GLU A 671 2.75 -10.01 33.07
N LEU A 672 3.98 -10.49 32.83
CA LEU A 672 4.56 -10.58 31.47
C LEU A 672 4.78 -12.04 31.01
N SER A 673 4.11 -13.00 31.66
CA SER A 673 4.11 -14.42 31.26
C SER A 673 2.69 -15.01 31.21
N SER A 674 1.78 -14.29 30.55
CA SER A 674 0.46 -14.79 30.13
C SER A 674 0.17 -14.33 28.71
#